data_AF-A0A167GWX4-F1
#
_entry.id   AF-A0A167GWX4-F1
#
_cell.length_a   1.000
_cell.length_b   1.000
_cell.length_c   1.000
_cell.angle_alpha   90.00
_cell.angle_beta   90.00
_cell.angle_gamma   90.00
#
_symmetry.space_group_name_H-M   'P 1'
#
loop_
_entity.id
_entity.type
_entity.pdbx_description
1 polymer ?
#
loop_
_entity_poly.entity_id
_entity_poly.type
_entity_poly.pdbx_seq_one_letter_code
_entity_poly.pdbx_strand_id
1 'polypeptide(L)'
;MKSFTISRVIAILFIAFFSLQANAQFNKNKTIDAYLDTIERNDLGHGSISIFKHGNEVYNRAFGYQNIVTKTPTILQTRYRIGSISKTMTATMIMQLVEEGKLRLDTKLATYFPKLPNAKRITIEHLLRHRSGFKEIVHNEDMAKWIEIEHTRTEMLAQFVKLGVQSEPDAEQLYNNNGYVILSYILEDIEGKSFSEVLNDRIIKPYKLTSTYYGGIMGTQKNEAVSYEKKENWALSSTVHHSMPLGAGGIVSTPTDLNRFINLLFSNKIISNGSLKKMLPPKDLYGLGLMNYTLDDADAIGHTGGIDGFRSWVVYFPTLNVSIAYNTNAQNKGFKDLVNEVFALYQKEESKAQLIETIFKQDSLLFNAAFNTQDDAYLQKALSPDFEFYHDKGGLTNITSESFINGFKRNWKKQNAGEKNFQRRELIKESLEIFPLINYGVMQIADHKFYETRKDGTEFLMDMAKIVQLWNNTDDGWKLTRVISYDHQHVDYNSFEINAALEEKIKGWMVTYNVPTVSVGLINDNKITYSKTFGVQSNGEKATNNTVFKVASITKPILATTIYKLVDLGLWDLDEPLYNYWMDPDIKDDPRTKKITTRLVLNMQTGFPNWRFQTESGKLQFLFEPGEKVEYSGEGFDYVMRSLEAKFKTPMEDIVQKVLFNKQDMKNIRFWWNGTMNPNNYAENYNAEGKMLETYKYYNASGAGNILATANDYLKFGVHILEGAGISNTLYAEMTEQNSSLFRDLVKYGNGWMSVKLKSGQKMMYHDGRDPGVRTIMQLFPDLKQGVVILTNGDNGDKLYYELLSELSTNTKDFVNSFNEAKRLHSEEMKAKKEN
;
A
#
# COMPACT_ATOMS: atom_id res chain seq x y z
N MET A 1 29.87 -29.17 -13.46
CA MET A 1 29.54 -27.77 -13.80
C MET A 1 28.05 -27.50 -13.60
N LYS A 2 27.57 -27.46 -12.34
CA LYS A 2 26.19 -27.11 -11.95
C LYS A 2 26.20 -26.70 -10.48
N SER A 3 26.43 -25.42 -10.16
CA SER A 3 26.11 -24.88 -8.81
C SER A 3 26.05 -23.34 -8.72
N PHE A 4 25.98 -22.61 -9.84
CA PHE A 4 26.16 -21.14 -9.81
C PHE A 4 24.90 -20.30 -10.06
N THR A 5 23.71 -20.91 -10.20
CA THR A 5 22.49 -20.19 -10.64
C THR A 5 21.37 -20.11 -9.61
N ILE A 6 21.40 -20.89 -8.52
CA ILE A 6 20.29 -20.96 -7.54
C ILE A 6 20.37 -19.85 -6.48
N SER A 7 21.58 -19.41 -6.08
CA SER A 7 21.74 -18.37 -5.04
C SER A 7 21.34 -16.96 -5.50
N ARG A 8 21.29 -16.66 -6.80
CA ARG A 8 20.85 -15.35 -7.31
C ARG A 8 19.34 -15.20 -7.40
N VAL A 9 18.60 -16.29 -7.62
CA VAL A 9 17.12 -16.26 -7.68
C VAL A 9 16.53 -16.14 -6.27
N ILE A 10 17.15 -16.77 -5.26
CA ILE A 10 16.76 -16.64 -3.85
C ILE A 10 17.04 -15.23 -3.31
N ALA A 11 18.16 -14.60 -3.71
CA ALA A 11 18.47 -13.22 -3.33
C ALA A 11 17.53 -12.19 -3.99
N ILE A 12 17.09 -12.42 -5.23
CA ILE A 12 16.15 -11.52 -5.94
C ILE A 12 14.72 -11.64 -5.38
N LEU A 13 14.30 -12.84 -4.95
CA LEU A 13 13.02 -13.05 -4.27
C LEU A 13 13.01 -12.48 -2.84
N PHE A 14 14.14 -12.50 -2.14
CA PHE A 14 14.29 -11.84 -0.83
C PHE A 14 14.23 -10.29 -0.92
N ILE A 15 14.76 -9.70 -2.00
CA ILE A 15 14.72 -8.23 -2.21
C ILE A 15 13.33 -7.77 -2.68
N ALA A 16 12.59 -8.60 -3.44
CA ALA A 16 11.22 -8.30 -3.86
C ALA A 16 10.20 -8.40 -2.71
N PHE A 17 10.44 -9.26 -1.70
CA PHE A 17 9.59 -9.33 -0.51
C PHE A 17 9.77 -8.12 0.43
N PHE A 18 10.96 -7.52 0.46
CA PHE A 18 11.21 -6.31 1.26
C PHE A 18 10.59 -5.04 0.69
N SER A 19 10.24 -5.00 -0.60
CA SER A 19 9.71 -3.81 -1.27
C SER A 19 8.18 -3.69 -1.23
N LEU A 20 7.45 -4.76 -0.89
CA LEU A 20 5.98 -4.76 -0.80
C LEU A 20 5.42 -4.69 0.64
N GLN A 21 6.26 -4.86 1.66
CA GLN A 21 5.87 -4.74 3.08
C GLN A 21 6.23 -3.37 3.72
N ALA A 22 6.59 -2.37 2.91
CA ALA A 22 6.88 -1.00 3.37
C ALA A 22 5.62 -0.12 3.53
N ASN A 23 4.41 -0.64 3.33
CA ASN A 23 3.19 0.19 3.28
C ASN A 23 2.46 0.37 4.63
N ALA A 24 2.99 -0.13 5.74
CA ALA A 24 2.58 0.31 7.09
C ALA A 24 3.51 1.41 7.64
N GLN A 25 4.52 1.83 6.86
CA GLN A 25 5.54 2.77 7.26
C GLN A 25 5.02 4.20 7.04
N PHE A 26 5.17 5.03 8.08
CA PHE A 26 5.10 6.50 8.07
C PHE A 26 4.91 7.11 6.66
N ASN A 27 3.68 7.48 6.32
CA ASN A 27 3.39 8.08 5.02
C ASN A 27 4.02 9.48 4.99
N LYS A 28 5.26 9.56 4.49
CA LYS A 28 6.10 10.77 4.36
C LYS A 28 5.35 11.95 3.72
N ASN A 29 4.29 11.67 2.99
CA ASN A 29 3.57 12.64 2.17
C ASN A 29 2.45 13.34 2.95
N LYS A 30 1.99 12.80 4.10
CA LYS A 30 0.84 13.35 4.82
C LYS A 30 1.00 14.80 5.27
N THR A 31 2.19 15.20 5.71
CA THR A 31 2.46 16.57 6.16
C THR A 31 2.53 17.55 4.99
N ILE A 32 3.15 17.14 3.87
CA ILE A 32 3.20 17.92 2.63
C ILE A 32 1.80 18.07 2.04
N ASP A 33 1.01 16.99 2.01
CA ASP A 33 -0.37 17.01 1.52
C ASP A 33 -1.24 17.95 2.37
N ALA A 34 -1.14 17.90 3.70
CA ALA A 34 -1.88 18.81 4.58
C ALA A 34 -1.55 20.30 4.34
N TYR A 35 -0.28 20.60 4.03
CA TYR A 35 0.13 21.95 3.65
C TYR A 35 -0.49 22.38 2.32
N LEU A 36 -0.40 21.54 1.28
CA LEU A 36 -0.98 21.84 -0.04
C LEU A 36 -2.52 21.90 0.00
N ASP A 37 -3.17 21.07 0.81
CA ASP A 37 -4.62 21.14 1.04
C ASP A 37 -5.02 22.48 1.69
N THR A 38 -4.11 23.11 2.45
CA THR A 38 -4.33 24.45 3.01
C THR A 38 -4.21 25.53 1.94
N ILE A 39 -3.29 25.38 0.98
CA ILE A 39 -3.18 26.27 -0.19
C ILE A 39 -4.43 26.17 -1.05
N GLU A 40 -4.91 24.95 -1.31
CA GLU A 40 -6.10 24.68 -2.11
C GLU A 40 -7.39 25.18 -1.45
N ARG A 41 -7.64 24.83 -0.19
CA ARG A 41 -8.86 25.24 0.54
C ARG A 41 -9.00 26.75 0.68
N ASN A 42 -7.89 27.49 0.74
CA ASN A 42 -7.89 28.94 0.89
C ASN A 42 -7.72 29.68 -0.45
N ASP A 43 -7.80 28.98 -1.59
CA ASP A 43 -7.71 29.58 -2.93
C ASP A 43 -6.45 30.45 -3.12
N LEU A 44 -5.32 29.97 -2.56
CA LEU A 44 -4.04 30.67 -2.57
C LEU A 44 -3.18 30.33 -3.79
N GLY A 45 -3.46 29.21 -4.45
CA GLY A 45 -2.85 28.85 -5.72
C GLY A 45 -3.42 27.57 -6.32
N HIS A 46 -3.15 27.38 -7.62
CA HIS A 46 -3.52 26.19 -8.37
C HIS A 46 -2.31 25.71 -9.16
N GLY A 47 -2.01 24.41 -9.11
CA GLY A 47 -0.76 23.93 -9.67
C GLY A 47 -0.47 22.46 -9.38
N SER A 48 0.76 22.07 -9.72
CA SER A 48 1.29 20.75 -9.43
C SER A 48 2.76 20.81 -9.09
N ILE A 49 3.19 19.89 -8.23
CA ILE A 49 4.55 19.75 -7.73
C ILE A 49 5.02 18.30 -7.84
N SER A 50 6.31 18.11 -8.05
CA SER A 50 6.97 16.80 -8.10
C SER A 50 8.33 16.88 -7.42
N ILE A 51 8.71 15.82 -6.69
CA ILE A 51 10.02 15.68 -6.04
C ILE A 51 10.64 14.36 -6.50
N PHE A 52 11.90 14.42 -6.94
CA PHE A 52 12.69 13.25 -7.25
C PHE A 52 13.82 13.08 -6.23
N LYS A 53 14.15 11.83 -5.92
CA LYS A 53 15.32 11.43 -5.12
C LYS A 53 16.06 10.34 -5.89
N HIS A 54 17.37 10.51 -6.06
CA HIS A 54 18.21 9.58 -6.81
C HIS A 54 17.67 9.29 -8.23
N GLY A 55 17.13 10.31 -8.89
CA GLY A 55 16.54 10.21 -10.24
C GLY A 55 15.17 9.55 -10.33
N ASN A 56 14.56 9.14 -9.21
CA ASN A 56 13.21 8.55 -9.18
C ASN A 56 12.20 9.52 -8.56
N GLU A 57 10.98 9.57 -9.10
CA GLU A 57 9.89 10.36 -8.51
C GLU A 57 9.46 9.73 -7.18
N VAL A 58 9.58 10.48 -6.08
CA VAL A 58 9.22 10.03 -4.73
C VAL A 58 7.98 10.74 -4.17
N TYR A 59 7.59 11.87 -4.77
CA TYR A 59 6.38 12.59 -4.45
C TYR A 59 5.86 13.34 -5.66
N ASN A 60 4.54 13.38 -5.83
CA ASN A 60 3.87 14.26 -6.78
C ASN A 60 2.47 14.62 -6.24
N ARG A 61 2.02 15.84 -6.54
CA ARG A 61 0.68 16.31 -6.15
C ARG A 61 0.20 17.37 -7.13
N ALA A 62 -1.07 17.26 -7.50
CA ALA A 62 -1.83 18.30 -8.20
C ALA A 62 -2.90 18.83 -7.25
N PHE A 63 -3.14 20.15 -7.29
CA PHE A 63 -4.12 20.84 -6.45
C PHE A 63 -4.77 22.00 -7.21
N GLY A 64 -6.02 22.31 -6.85
CA GLY A 64 -6.78 23.39 -7.45
C GLY A 64 -7.29 23.06 -8.86
N TYR A 65 -7.37 24.09 -9.71
CA TYR A 65 -7.99 23.99 -11.03
C TYR A 65 -7.03 24.38 -12.15
N GLN A 66 -6.95 23.54 -13.17
CA GLN A 66 -6.27 23.90 -14.42
C GLN A 66 -7.07 24.94 -15.22
N ASN A 67 -8.39 25.02 -14.99
CA ASN A 67 -9.25 26.10 -15.47
C ASN A 67 -10.21 26.51 -14.34
N ILE A 68 -9.98 27.70 -13.79
CA ILE A 68 -10.73 28.22 -12.63
C ILE A 68 -12.19 28.54 -13.00
N VAL A 69 -12.42 29.00 -14.24
CA VAL A 69 -13.77 29.39 -14.71
C VAL A 69 -14.68 28.16 -14.85
N THR A 70 -14.18 27.09 -15.48
CA THR A 70 -14.94 25.84 -15.66
C THR A 70 -14.82 24.89 -14.47
N LYS A 71 -14.06 25.27 -13.43
CA LYS A 71 -13.69 24.42 -12.29
C LYS A 71 -13.15 23.05 -12.70
N THR A 72 -12.38 23.01 -13.79
CA THR A 72 -11.74 21.76 -14.22
C THR A 72 -10.54 21.47 -13.33
N PRO A 73 -10.52 20.35 -12.58
CA PRO A 73 -9.48 20.07 -11.60
C PRO A 73 -8.10 19.93 -12.27
N THR A 74 -7.07 20.35 -11.56
CA THR A 74 -5.69 20.05 -11.93
C THR A 74 -5.43 18.56 -11.75
N ILE A 75 -4.74 17.94 -12.70
CA ILE A 75 -4.23 16.58 -12.62
C ILE A 75 -2.72 16.57 -12.80
N LEU A 76 -2.04 15.47 -12.49
CA LEU A 76 -0.57 15.38 -12.62
C LEU A 76 -0.08 15.58 -14.06
N GLN A 77 -0.94 15.31 -15.05
CA GLN A 77 -0.65 15.51 -16.47
C GLN A 77 -1.00 16.92 -16.97
N THR A 78 -1.48 17.82 -16.09
CA THR A 78 -1.74 19.21 -16.45
C THR A 78 -0.45 19.88 -16.88
N ARG A 79 -0.48 20.55 -18.04
CA ARG A 79 0.67 21.15 -18.69
C ARG A 79 0.63 22.67 -18.58
N TYR A 80 1.80 23.26 -18.38
CA TYR A 80 1.99 24.68 -18.11
C TYR A 80 3.07 25.25 -19.02
N ARG A 81 2.94 26.52 -19.44
CA ARG A 81 4.08 27.24 -20.03
C ARG A 81 5.14 27.42 -18.95
N ILE A 82 6.33 26.86 -19.16
CA ILE A 82 7.39 26.85 -18.14
C ILE A 82 8.26 28.11 -18.15
N GLY A 83 7.95 29.06 -19.03
CA GLY A 83 8.70 30.30 -19.19
C GLY A 83 10.20 30.03 -19.32
N SER A 84 10.99 30.82 -18.61
CA SER A 84 12.46 30.86 -18.73
C SER A 84 13.20 29.55 -18.43
N ILE A 85 12.56 28.53 -17.86
CA ILE A 85 13.14 27.18 -17.78
C ILE A 85 13.46 26.64 -19.19
N SER A 86 12.77 27.13 -20.22
CA SER A 86 13.07 26.85 -21.63
C SER A 86 14.53 27.14 -22.00
N LYS A 87 15.16 28.14 -21.35
CA LYS A 87 16.56 28.50 -21.58
C LYS A 87 17.51 27.37 -21.22
N THR A 88 17.21 26.60 -20.18
CA THR A 88 18.03 25.44 -19.80
C THR A 88 18.01 24.37 -20.89
N MET A 89 16.85 24.09 -21.49
CA MET A 89 16.74 23.15 -22.61
C MET A 89 17.44 23.68 -23.87
N THR A 90 17.27 24.96 -24.21
CA THR A 90 17.95 25.61 -25.33
C THR A 90 19.47 25.60 -25.17
N ALA A 91 19.97 25.96 -23.99
CA ALA A 91 21.40 25.90 -23.67
C ALA A 91 21.93 24.46 -23.78
N THR A 92 21.15 23.48 -23.33
CA THR A 92 21.53 22.05 -23.44
C THR A 92 21.67 21.61 -24.89
N MET A 93 20.73 21.99 -25.78
CA MET A 93 20.82 21.68 -27.21
C MET A 93 22.03 22.38 -27.88
N ILE A 94 22.33 23.63 -27.49
CA ILE A 94 23.54 24.32 -27.94
C ILE A 94 24.80 23.58 -27.48
N MET A 95 24.84 23.11 -26.23
CA MET A 95 25.97 22.33 -25.72
C MET A 95 26.12 20.98 -26.42
N GLN A 96 25.03 20.31 -26.81
CA GLN A 96 25.10 19.11 -27.66
C GLN A 96 25.75 19.42 -29.02
N LEU A 97 25.40 20.53 -29.67
CA LEU A 97 26.07 20.96 -30.91
C LEU A 97 27.55 21.26 -30.70
N VAL A 98 27.92 21.77 -29.53
CA VAL A 98 29.33 22.00 -29.16
C VAL A 98 30.08 20.68 -28.99
N GLU A 99 29.46 19.68 -28.35
CA GLU A 99 30.05 18.33 -28.21
C GLU A 99 30.17 17.61 -29.56
N GLU A 100 29.21 17.81 -30.46
CA GLU A 100 29.23 17.31 -31.84
C GLU A 100 30.24 18.05 -32.73
N GLY A 101 30.89 19.11 -32.24
CA GLY A 101 31.82 19.93 -33.01
C GLY A 101 31.16 20.79 -34.11
N LYS A 102 29.82 20.82 -34.17
CA LYS A 102 29.04 21.61 -35.13
C LYS A 102 29.00 23.10 -34.76
N LEU A 103 29.23 23.42 -33.49
CA LEU A 103 29.28 24.79 -32.99
C LEU A 103 30.42 24.94 -31.99
N ARG A 104 30.95 26.15 -31.82
CA ARG A 104 31.85 26.48 -30.70
C ARG A 104 31.32 27.66 -29.91
N LEU A 105 31.57 27.65 -28.60
CA LEU A 105 31.17 28.73 -27.69
C LEU A 105 31.75 30.10 -28.09
N ASP A 106 32.93 30.13 -28.69
CA ASP A 106 33.61 31.34 -29.16
C ASP A 106 33.18 31.80 -30.58
N THR A 107 32.30 31.03 -31.24
CA THR A 107 31.78 31.38 -32.57
C THR A 107 31.14 32.75 -32.53
N LYS A 108 31.54 33.65 -33.44
CA LYS A 108 30.99 35.01 -33.51
C LYS A 108 29.56 34.98 -34.05
N LEU A 109 28.70 35.81 -33.47
CA LEU A 109 27.32 35.98 -33.92
C LEU A 109 27.24 36.41 -35.40
N ALA A 110 28.23 37.15 -35.88
CA ALA A 110 28.33 37.58 -37.28
C ALA A 110 28.41 36.43 -38.29
N THR A 111 28.72 35.21 -37.86
CA THR A 111 28.69 34.01 -38.70
C THR A 111 27.27 33.71 -39.20
N TYR A 112 26.27 33.96 -38.35
CA TYR A 112 24.86 33.69 -38.66
C TYR A 112 24.09 34.99 -38.96
N PHE A 113 24.35 36.04 -38.18
CA PHE A 113 23.57 37.28 -38.22
C PHE A 113 24.48 38.52 -38.26
N PRO A 114 25.21 38.76 -39.36
CA PRO A 114 26.19 39.86 -39.46
C PRO A 114 25.59 41.26 -39.37
N LYS A 115 24.27 41.40 -39.59
CA LYS A 115 23.54 42.67 -39.51
C LYS A 115 23.11 43.04 -38.10
N LEU A 116 23.16 42.11 -37.13
CA LEU A 116 22.82 42.43 -35.75
C LEU A 116 23.88 43.36 -35.12
N PRO A 117 23.46 44.29 -34.23
CA PRO A 117 24.39 45.16 -33.52
C PRO A 117 25.49 44.36 -32.81
N ASN A 118 26.74 44.83 -32.94
CA ASN A 118 27.91 44.21 -32.31
C ASN A 118 28.17 42.73 -32.66
N ALA A 119 27.56 42.18 -33.73
CA ALA A 119 27.64 40.77 -34.08
C ALA A 119 29.08 40.23 -34.27
N LYS A 120 30.02 41.07 -34.69
CA LYS A 120 31.45 40.70 -34.84
C LYS A 120 32.15 40.46 -33.49
N ARG A 121 31.63 41.01 -32.40
CA ARG A 121 32.21 40.92 -31.05
C ARG A 121 31.51 39.87 -30.19
N ILE A 122 30.18 39.81 -30.27
CA ILE A 122 29.33 38.86 -29.53
C ILE A 122 29.66 37.41 -29.93
N THR A 123 29.82 36.53 -28.95
CA THR A 123 29.99 35.08 -29.12
C THR A 123 28.72 34.31 -28.72
N ILE A 124 28.65 33.03 -29.05
CA ILE A 124 27.60 32.12 -28.54
C ILE A 124 27.59 32.09 -27.01
N GLU A 125 28.76 32.05 -26.37
CA GLU A 125 28.86 32.10 -24.90
C GLU A 125 28.31 33.40 -24.33
N HIS A 126 28.54 34.54 -24.98
CA HIS A 126 27.95 35.81 -24.53
C HIS A 126 26.42 35.77 -24.56
N LEU A 127 25.81 35.12 -25.55
CA LEU A 127 24.34 34.95 -25.58
C LEU A 127 23.85 34.06 -24.44
N LEU A 128 24.48 32.90 -24.25
CA LEU A 128 24.11 31.95 -23.19
C LEU A 128 24.28 32.54 -21.79
N ARG A 129 25.31 33.36 -21.57
CA ARG A 129 25.62 34.00 -20.28
C ARG A 129 24.93 35.36 -20.09
N HIS A 130 24.00 35.77 -20.95
CA HIS A 130 23.35 37.09 -20.82
C HIS A 130 24.33 38.28 -20.85
N ARG A 131 25.37 38.19 -21.68
CA ARG A 131 26.48 39.15 -21.83
C ARG A 131 26.55 39.78 -23.22
N SER A 132 25.45 39.73 -23.98
CA SER A 132 25.38 40.26 -25.34
C SER A 132 25.23 41.79 -25.40
N GLY A 133 24.64 42.39 -24.35
CA GLY A 133 24.33 43.81 -24.29
C GLY A 133 23.08 44.22 -25.07
N PHE A 134 22.27 43.28 -25.60
CA PHE A 134 21.02 43.62 -26.30
C PHE A 134 20.01 44.29 -25.37
N LYS A 135 19.21 45.20 -25.93
CA LYS A 135 17.95 45.65 -25.28
C LYS A 135 16.91 44.54 -25.30
N GLU A 136 16.05 44.50 -24.30
CA GLU A 136 14.98 43.51 -24.14
C GLU A 136 13.73 43.89 -24.95
N ILE A 137 13.00 42.89 -25.48
CA ILE A 137 11.76 43.13 -26.24
C ILE A 137 10.50 42.92 -25.39
N VAL A 138 10.48 41.88 -24.54
CA VAL A 138 9.26 41.42 -23.84
C VAL A 138 8.89 42.34 -22.66
N HIS A 139 9.83 43.15 -22.17
CA HIS A 139 9.62 44.11 -21.08
C HIS A 139 9.71 45.57 -21.55
N ASN A 140 9.58 45.80 -22.86
CA ASN A 140 9.51 47.15 -23.42
C ASN A 140 8.04 47.56 -23.55
N GLU A 141 7.62 48.60 -22.82
CA GLU A 141 6.23 49.07 -22.80
C GLU A 141 5.72 49.45 -24.21
N ASP A 142 6.59 49.99 -25.06
CA ASP A 142 6.26 50.36 -26.45
C ASP A 142 5.98 49.12 -27.34
N MET A 143 6.33 47.93 -26.86
CA MET A 143 6.21 46.66 -27.60
C MET A 143 5.04 45.80 -27.12
N ALA A 144 4.26 46.23 -26.12
CA ALA A 144 3.24 45.40 -25.47
C ALA A 144 2.22 44.78 -26.45
N LYS A 145 1.71 45.56 -27.42
CA LYS A 145 0.80 45.03 -28.46
C LYS A 145 1.52 44.23 -29.55
N TRP A 146 2.79 44.55 -29.80
CA TRP A 146 3.57 43.90 -30.84
C TRP A 146 3.85 42.44 -30.48
N ILE A 147 4.10 42.15 -29.19
CA ILE A 147 4.39 40.80 -28.70
C ILE A 147 3.15 39.88 -28.59
N GLU A 148 1.95 40.40 -28.80
CA GLU A 148 0.70 39.62 -28.74
C GLU A 148 0.37 38.91 -30.07
N ILE A 149 1.03 39.29 -31.17
CA ILE A 149 0.79 38.74 -32.51
C ILE A 149 2.03 38.04 -33.05
N GLU A 150 1.82 37.22 -34.08
CA GLU A 150 2.89 36.51 -34.77
C GLU A 150 3.75 37.48 -35.60
N HIS A 151 5.07 37.30 -35.54
CA HIS A 151 6.03 37.93 -36.45
C HIS A 151 6.94 36.88 -37.04
N THR A 152 7.33 37.10 -38.30
CA THR A 152 8.31 36.28 -38.99
C THR A 152 9.70 36.46 -38.37
N ARG A 153 10.59 35.48 -38.58
CA ARG A 153 12.00 35.58 -38.18
C ARG A 153 12.69 36.85 -38.73
N THR A 154 12.35 37.26 -39.95
CA THR A 154 12.91 38.48 -40.55
C THR A 154 12.47 39.73 -39.82
N GLU A 155 11.19 39.82 -39.44
CA GLU A 155 10.65 40.96 -38.67
C GLU A 155 11.25 41.01 -37.25
N MET A 156 11.38 39.86 -36.59
CA MET A 156 12.04 39.76 -35.28
C MET A 156 13.49 40.26 -35.34
N LEU A 157 14.27 39.81 -36.33
CA LEU A 157 15.66 40.26 -36.51
C LEU A 157 15.76 41.75 -36.84
N ALA A 158 14.87 42.27 -37.70
CA ALA A 158 14.81 43.70 -38.00
C ALA A 158 14.49 44.53 -36.74
N GLN A 159 13.61 44.01 -35.88
CA GLN A 159 13.26 44.66 -34.63
C GLN A 159 14.43 44.64 -33.64
N PHE A 160 15.21 43.56 -33.57
CA PHE A 160 16.43 43.52 -32.74
C PHE A 160 17.47 44.54 -33.21
N VAL A 161 17.62 44.75 -34.52
CA VAL A 161 18.47 45.82 -35.07
C VAL A 161 17.96 47.19 -34.64
N LYS A 162 16.64 47.43 -34.75
CA LYS A 162 16.01 48.70 -34.41
C LYS A 162 16.12 49.04 -32.92
N LEU A 163 15.92 48.07 -32.04
CA LEU A 163 16.05 48.25 -30.59
C LEU A 163 17.50 48.54 -30.19
N GLY A 164 18.46 47.88 -30.82
CA GLY A 164 19.88 48.10 -30.55
C GLY A 164 20.38 47.46 -29.24
N VAL A 165 21.42 48.06 -28.69
CA VAL A 165 22.12 47.58 -27.47
C VAL A 165 21.96 48.57 -26.32
N GLN A 166 22.03 48.08 -25.09
CA GLN A 166 22.06 48.84 -23.84
C GLN A 166 23.44 48.83 -23.16
N SER A 167 24.32 47.90 -23.55
CA SER A 167 25.70 47.87 -23.08
C SER A 167 26.63 47.24 -24.12
N GLU A 168 27.93 47.42 -23.91
CA GLU A 168 28.96 46.76 -24.73
C GLU A 168 29.00 45.24 -24.44
N PRO A 169 29.27 44.38 -25.44
CA PRO A 169 29.37 42.94 -25.22
C PRO A 169 30.40 42.60 -24.14
N ASP A 170 30.01 41.70 -23.23
CA ASP A 170 30.79 41.24 -22.07
C ASP A 170 31.09 42.29 -20.98
N ALA A 171 30.56 43.51 -21.10
CA ALA A 171 30.70 44.51 -20.05
C ALA A 171 29.92 44.14 -18.78
N GLU A 172 28.70 43.64 -18.95
CA GLU A 172 27.78 43.31 -17.85
C GLU A 172 26.98 42.04 -18.16
N GLN A 173 26.49 41.37 -17.11
CA GLN A 173 25.56 40.25 -17.23
C GLN A 173 24.12 40.73 -17.01
N LEU A 174 23.45 41.12 -18.10
CA LEU A 174 22.08 41.64 -18.09
C LEU A 174 21.14 40.60 -18.68
N TYR A 175 20.27 40.04 -17.84
CA TYR A 175 19.27 39.04 -18.25
C TYR A 175 18.51 39.52 -19.49
N ASN A 176 18.51 38.69 -20.54
CA ASN A 176 17.97 39.06 -21.83
C ASN A 176 17.41 37.84 -22.59
N ASN A 177 16.14 37.91 -22.98
CA ASN A 177 15.43 36.85 -23.71
C ASN A 177 15.85 36.80 -25.18
N ASN A 178 16.11 37.96 -25.80
CA ASN A 178 16.46 38.06 -27.22
C ASN A 178 17.69 37.22 -27.55
N GLY A 179 18.67 37.14 -26.64
CA GLY A 179 19.83 36.26 -26.79
C GLY A 179 19.45 34.78 -26.99
N TYR A 180 18.45 34.28 -26.26
CA TYR A 180 17.97 32.89 -26.36
C TYR A 180 17.04 32.66 -27.55
N VAL A 181 16.31 33.69 -28.00
CA VAL A 181 15.58 33.65 -29.27
C VAL A 181 16.57 33.50 -30.43
N ILE A 182 17.65 34.28 -30.43
CA ILE A 182 18.72 34.19 -31.43
C ILE A 182 19.38 32.80 -31.39
N LEU A 183 19.68 32.23 -30.21
CA LEU A 183 20.22 30.87 -30.09
C LEU A 183 19.27 29.82 -30.70
N SER A 184 17.96 30.03 -30.59
CA SER A 184 16.96 29.15 -31.21
C SER A 184 17.05 29.21 -32.74
N TYR A 185 17.21 30.40 -33.33
CA TYR A 185 17.43 30.51 -34.77
C TYR A 185 18.76 29.90 -35.24
N ILE A 186 19.81 29.95 -34.41
CA ILE A 186 21.08 29.27 -34.71
C ILE A 186 20.89 27.75 -34.70
N LEU A 187 20.10 27.21 -33.77
CA LEU A 187 19.74 25.79 -33.77
C LEU A 187 19.02 25.40 -35.07
N GLU A 188 18.06 26.22 -35.53
CA GLU A 188 17.36 26.00 -36.79
C GLU A 188 18.30 26.04 -38.00
N ASP A 189 19.22 27.00 -38.05
CA ASP A 189 20.18 27.14 -39.16
C ASP A 189 21.14 25.96 -39.27
N ILE A 190 21.61 25.43 -38.14
CA ILE A 190 22.55 24.32 -38.11
C ILE A 190 21.86 22.99 -38.45
N GLU A 191 20.63 22.80 -37.98
CA GLU A 191 19.91 21.53 -38.13
C GLU A 191 18.97 21.48 -39.34
N GLY A 192 18.68 22.63 -39.97
CA GLY A 192 17.76 22.73 -41.11
C GLY A 192 16.31 22.36 -40.76
N LYS A 193 15.91 22.53 -39.50
CA LYS A 193 14.60 22.13 -38.93
C LYS A 193 14.04 23.27 -38.08
N SER A 194 12.73 23.29 -37.89
CA SER A 194 12.10 24.25 -36.96
C SER A 194 12.54 24.01 -35.51
N PHE A 195 12.50 25.04 -34.66
CA PHE A 195 12.85 24.89 -33.25
C PHE A 195 12.04 23.78 -32.54
N SER A 196 10.76 23.63 -32.90
CA SER A 196 9.90 22.55 -32.37
C SER A 196 10.44 21.16 -32.70
N GLU A 197 10.85 20.95 -33.94
CA GLU A 197 11.44 19.68 -34.39
C GLU A 197 12.81 19.45 -33.74
N VAL A 198 13.64 20.49 -33.61
CA VAL A 198 14.94 20.38 -32.94
C VAL A 198 14.78 20.01 -31.47
N LEU A 199 13.86 20.68 -30.74
CA LEU A 199 13.52 20.33 -29.37
C LEU A 199 13.02 18.89 -29.26
N ASN A 200 12.18 18.47 -30.19
CA ASN A 200 11.65 17.12 -30.22
C ASN A 200 12.76 16.08 -30.41
N ASP A 201 13.63 16.27 -31.40
CA ASP A 201 14.65 15.30 -31.80
C ASP A 201 15.80 15.23 -30.80
N ARG A 202 16.18 16.36 -30.19
CA ARG A 202 17.34 16.45 -29.29
C ARG A 202 17.01 16.20 -27.83
N ILE A 203 15.80 16.56 -27.39
CA ILE A 203 15.42 16.54 -25.97
C ILE A 203 14.22 15.64 -25.71
N ILE A 204 13.07 15.87 -26.37
CA ILE A 204 11.83 15.19 -25.97
C ILE A 204 11.86 13.70 -26.28
N LYS A 205 12.14 13.33 -27.52
CA LYS A 205 12.08 11.94 -28.00
C LYS A 205 13.18 11.05 -27.39
N PRO A 206 14.47 11.47 -27.32
CA PRO A 206 15.52 10.63 -26.72
C PRO A 206 15.30 10.37 -25.23
N TYR A 207 14.77 11.34 -24.50
CA TYR A 207 14.64 11.30 -23.05
C TYR A 207 13.20 11.07 -22.56
N LYS A 208 12.28 10.80 -23.48
CA LYS A 208 10.87 10.44 -23.20
C LYS A 208 10.13 11.45 -22.34
N LEU A 209 10.31 12.75 -22.63
CA LEU A 209 9.60 13.83 -21.96
C LEU A 209 8.20 14.03 -22.58
N THR A 210 7.33 13.04 -22.41
CA THR A 210 6.08 12.88 -23.19
C THR A 210 5.01 13.96 -23.00
N SER A 211 5.16 14.81 -21.98
CA SER A 211 4.29 15.96 -21.71
C SER A 211 4.97 17.29 -22.01
N THR A 212 6.15 17.26 -22.64
CA THR A 212 6.92 18.43 -23.04
C THR A 212 6.78 18.69 -24.55
N TYR A 213 6.56 19.93 -24.94
CA TYR A 213 6.50 20.36 -26.36
C TYR A 213 6.75 21.86 -26.49
N TYR A 214 7.01 22.31 -27.72
CA TYR A 214 7.02 23.73 -28.04
C TYR A 214 5.57 24.23 -28.18
N GLY A 215 5.22 25.25 -27.40
CA GLY A 215 3.84 25.62 -27.08
C GLY A 215 3.04 26.30 -28.19
N GLY A 216 1.80 26.64 -27.86
CA GLY A 216 0.82 27.38 -28.66
C GLY A 216 -0.17 28.11 -27.75
N ILE A 217 -1.39 28.40 -28.22
CA ILE A 217 -2.45 28.99 -27.39
C ILE A 217 -2.90 27.96 -26.33
N MET A 218 -2.70 28.30 -25.06
CA MET A 218 -3.02 27.41 -23.93
C MET A 218 -4.52 27.28 -23.69
N GLY A 219 -4.95 26.10 -23.21
CA GLY A 219 -6.35 25.80 -22.90
C GLY A 219 -7.13 25.30 -24.11
N THR A 220 -6.45 25.04 -25.23
CA THR A 220 -7.06 24.53 -26.48
C THR A 220 -6.88 23.02 -26.63
N GLN A 221 -5.90 22.44 -25.93
CA GLN A 221 -5.65 21.00 -25.93
C GLN A 221 -5.98 20.35 -24.60
N LYS A 222 -6.09 19.02 -24.62
CA LYS A 222 -6.34 18.22 -23.42
C LYS A 222 -5.22 18.44 -22.38
N ASN A 223 -5.64 18.71 -21.14
CA ASN A 223 -4.79 18.91 -19.96
C ASN A 223 -3.90 20.15 -20.03
N GLU A 224 -4.21 21.16 -20.85
CA GLU A 224 -3.53 22.46 -20.76
C GLU A 224 -4.19 23.32 -19.67
N ALA A 225 -3.37 23.93 -18.81
CA ALA A 225 -3.86 24.92 -17.86
C ALA A 225 -4.10 26.27 -18.55
N VAL A 226 -5.11 26.99 -18.07
CA VAL A 226 -5.37 28.39 -18.39
C VAL A 226 -4.78 29.24 -17.28
N SER A 227 -4.09 30.33 -17.63
CA SER A 227 -3.41 31.18 -16.65
C SER A 227 -4.25 32.36 -16.16
N TYR A 228 -3.99 32.70 -14.90
CA TYR A 228 -4.70 33.75 -14.17
C TYR A 228 -3.74 34.59 -13.32
N GLU A 229 -4.11 35.85 -13.14
CA GLU A 229 -3.52 36.78 -12.20
C GLU A 229 -4.50 37.05 -11.05
N LYS A 230 -3.98 37.16 -9.82
CA LYS A 230 -4.78 37.56 -8.66
C LYS A 230 -4.93 39.08 -8.65
N LYS A 231 -6.16 39.56 -8.86
CA LYS A 231 -6.59 40.93 -8.53
C LYS A 231 -7.39 40.86 -7.22
N GLU A 232 -8.60 41.39 -7.17
CA GLU A 232 -9.57 41.02 -6.11
C GLU A 232 -10.01 39.56 -6.26
N ASN A 233 -10.24 39.14 -7.51
CA ASN A 233 -10.52 37.76 -7.90
C ASN A 233 -9.49 37.29 -8.94
N TRP A 234 -9.48 35.98 -9.23
CA TRP A 234 -8.69 35.44 -10.35
C TRP A 234 -9.22 35.98 -11.68
N ALA A 235 -8.36 36.65 -12.43
CA ALA A 235 -8.65 37.18 -13.77
C ALA A 235 -7.74 36.51 -14.80
N LEU A 236 -8.26 36.24 -16.00
CA LEU A 236 -7.45 35.70 -17.09
C LEU A 236 -6.26 36.62 -17.37
N SER A 237 -5.08 36.03 -17.51
CA SER A 237 -3.87 36.75 -17.87
C SER A 237 -3.85 37.11 -19.36
N SER A 238 -3.18 38.21 -19.72
CA SER A 238 -2.82 38.44 -21.12
C SER A 238 -1.77 37.42 -21.57
N THR A 239 -1.78 37.11 -22.87
CA THR A 239 -0.91 36.08 -23.45
C THR A 239 0.01 36.68 -24.50
N VAL A 240 1.31 36.43 -24.38
CA VAL A 240 2.25 36.72 -25.47
C VAL A 240 2.19 35.61 -26.53
N HIS A 241 2.32 35.99 -27.79
CA HIS A 241 2.38 35.01 -28.87
C HIS A 241 3.58 34.09 -28.67
N HIS A 242 3.40 32.77 -28.80
CA HIS A 242 4.40 31.76 -28.45
C HIS A 242 5.71 31.88 -29.27
N SER A 243 5.66 32.46 -30.47
CA SER A 243 6.85 32.75 -31.28
C SER A 243 7.73 33.88 -30.72
N MET A 244 7.22 34.73 -29.83
CA MET A 244 8.00 35.81 -29.22
C MET A 244 9.10 35.29 -28.29
N PRO A 245 8.79 34.45 -27.29
CA PRO A 245 9.83 33.90 -26.42
C PRO A 245 10.61 32.76 -27.08
N LEU A 246 10.06 32.02 -28.05
CA LEU A 246 10.73 30.89 -28.73
C LEU A 246 11.48 29.98 -27.71
N GLY A 247 12.74 29.61 -27.92
CA GLY A 247 13.53 28.84 -26.93
C GLY A 247 13.90 29.58 -25.64
N ALA A 248 13.59 30.88 -25.53
CA ALA A 248 13.73 31.64 -24.28
C ALA A 248 12.57 31.41 -23.30
N GLY A 249 11.39 30.95 -23.75
CA GLY A 249 10.23 30.80 -22.87
C GLY A 249 8.98 30.12 -23.44
N GLY A 250 9.04 29.59 -24.66
CA GLY A 250 7.92 29.02 -25.40
C GLY A 250 7.67 27.53 -25.15
N ILE A 251 8.41 26.87 -24.26
CA ILE A 251 8.21 25.45 -23.97
C ILE A 251 7.05 25.27 -22.98
N VAL A 252 6.29 24.18 -23.16
CA VAL A 252 5.25 23.70 -22.26
C VAL A 252 5.70 22.37 -21.67
N SER A 253 5.45 22.14 -20.38
CA SER A 253 5.83 20.90 -19.69
C SER A 253 4.99 20.66 -18.42
N THR A 254 5.23 19.53 -17.76
CA THR A 254 4.76 19.19 -16.40
C THR A 254 5.94 19.20 -15.41
N PRO A 255 5.68 19.29 -14.10
CA PRO A 255 6.72 19.13 -13.07
C PRO A 255 7.50 17.81 -13.19
N THR A 256 6.83 16.69 -13.44
CA THR A 256 7.47 15.38 -13.58
C THR A 256 8.49 15.35 -14.73
N ASP A 257 8.16 15.91 -15.89
CA ASP A 257 9.09 15.95 -17.03
C ASP A 257 10.23 16.95 -16.81
N LEU A 258 9.98 18.06 -16.12
CA LEU A 258 11.06 18.98 -15.70
C LEU A 258 12.04 18.29 -14.75
N ASN A 259 11.55 17.54 -13.77
CA ASN A 259 12.39 16.76 -12.87
C ASN A 259 13.17 15.68 -13.64
N ARG A 260 12.55 14.97 -14.58
CA ARG A 260 13.29 14.01 -15.43
C ARG A 260 14.41 14.69 -16.20
N PHE A 261 14.11 15.80 -16.85
CA PHE A 261 15.11 16.57 -17.61
C PHE A 261 16.28 17.03 -16.73
N ILE A 262 16.01 17.65 -15.57
CA ILE A 262 17.07 18.16 -14.70
C ILE A 262 17.92 17.03 -14.12
N ASN A 263 17.32 15.89 -13.72
CA ASN A 263 18.08 14.73 -13.24
C ASN A 263 18.95 14.12 -14.36
N LEU A 264 18.44 14.02 -15.58
CA LEU A 264 19.20 13.51 -16.72
C LEU A 264 20.37 14.45 -17.09
N LEU A 265 20.16 15.78 -16.97
CA LEU A 265 21.22 16.77 -17.15
C LEU A 265 22.33 16.60 -16.11
N PHE A 266 21.98 16.58 -14.81
CA PHE A 266 22.96 16.50 -13.72
C PHE A 266 23.58 15.11 -13.51
N SER A 267 22.97 14.05 -14.09
CA SER A 267 23.56 12.71 -14.16
C SER A 267 24.39 12.46 -15.42
N ASN A 268 24.68 13.51 -16.21
CA ASN A 268 25.48 13.47 -17.43
C ASN A 268 24.91 12.52 -18.51
N LYS A 269 23.59 12.37 -18.56
CA LYS A 269 22.90 11.53 -19.55
C LYS A 269 22.53 12.29 -20.81
N ILE A 270 22.44 13.62 -20.75
CA ILE A 270 22.10 14.47 -21.89
C ILE A 270 23.34 15.06 -22.57
N ILE A 271 24.33 15.46 -21.76
CA ILE A 271 25.61 16.04 -22.16
C ILE A 271 26.71 15.49 -21.24
N SER A 272 27.97 15.62 -21.65
CA SER A 272 29.11 15.22 -20.83
C SER A 272 29.25 16.06 -19.55
N ASN A 273 29.92 15.49 -18.55
CA ASN A 273 30.32 16.21 -17.33
C ASN A 273 31.15 17.47 -17.64
N GLY A 274 31.97 17.43 -18.69
CA GLY A 274 32.77 18.59 -19.11
C GLY A 274 31.90 19.75 -19.59
N SER A 275 30.85 19.47 -20.37
CA SER A 275 29.88 20.48 -20.81
C SER A 275 28.98 20.95 -19.68
N LEU A 276 28.50 20.05 -18.82
CA LEU A 276 27.71 20.42 -17.65
C LEU A 276 28.47 21.39 -16.75
N LYS A 277 29.77 21.13 -16.47
CA LYS A 277 30.62 22.05 -15.68
C LYS A 277 30.69 23.46 -16.28
N LYS A 278 30.67 23.61 -17.61
CA LYS A 278 30.64 24.92 -18.28
C LYS A 278 29.29 25.62 -18.10
N MET A 279 28.20 24.85 -18.04
CA MET A 279 26.85 25.37 -17.81
C MET A 279 26.65 25.87 -16.38
N LEU A 280 27.40 25.34 -15.41
CA LEU A 280 27.23 25.73 -14.02
C LEU A 280 27.48 27.24 -13.80
N PRO A 281 26.60 27.91 -13.03
CA PRO A 281 26.78 29.31 -12.67
C PRO A 281 27.99 29.50 -11.74
N PRO A 282 28.86 30.49 -11.99
CA PRO A 282 29.74 31.02 -10.96
C PRO A 282 28.92 31.61 -9.80
N LYS A 283 29.56 31.86 -8.66
CA LYS A 283 28.89 32.48 -7.50
C LYS A 283 28.24 33.80 -7.90
N ASP A 284 26.97 33.98 -7.51
CA ASP A 284 26.15 35.19 -7.74
C ASP A 284 25.96 35.61 -9.21
N LEU A 285 26.24 34.71 -10.17
CA LEU A 285 26.13 34.96 -11.62
C LEU A 285 25.28 33.89 -12.33
N TYR A 286 24.79 34.21 -13.52
CA TYR A 286 24.14 33.23 -14.40
C TYR A 286 25.18 32.31 -15.06
N GLY A 287 24.86 31.02 -15.12
CA GLY A 287 25.52 30.02 -15.92
C GLY A 287 25.05 30.05 -17.37
N LEU A 288 25.17 28.91 -18.07
CA LEU A 288 24.57 28.73 -19.39
C LEU A 288 23.17 28.14 -19.19
N GLY A 289 22.17 29.01 -18.99
CA GLY A 289 20.79 28.59 -18.77
C GLY A 289 20.54 27.96 -17.39
N LEU A 290 21.41 28.22 -16.40
CA LEU A 290 21.30 27.74 -15.02
C LEU A 290 21.63 28.84 -14.01
N MET A 291 21.04 28.76 -12.82
CA MET A 291 21.17 29.71 -11.71
C MET A 291 21.37 28.96 -10.38
N ASN A 292 22.06 29.61 -9.43
CA ASN A 292 22.19 29.14 -8.06
C ASN A 292 21.00 29.60 -7.22
N TYR A 293 20.54 28.74 -6.32
CA TYR A 293 19.50 29.00 -5.34
C TYR A 293 19.90 28.38 -3.99
N THR A 294 19.29 28.88 -2.92
CA THR A 294 19.36 28.28 -1.59
C THR A 294 17.93 28.15 -1.05
N LEU A 295 17.56 26.93 -0.65
CA LEU A 295 16.26 26.59 -0.05
C LEU A 295 16.54 25.82 1.23
N ASP A 296 15.99 26.26 2.36
CA ASP A 296 16.17 25.62 3.69
C ASP A 296 17.65 25.28 3.98
N ASP A 297 18.53 26.28 3.81
CA ASP A 297 19.99 26.22 3.93
C ASP A 297 20.72 25.21 3.01
N ALA A 298 20.01 24.58 2.07
CA ALA A 298 20.59 23.71 1.06
C ALA A 298 20.79 24.41 -0.29
N ASP A 299 21.99 24.29 -0.85
CA ASP A 299 22.32 24.82 -2.17
C ASP A 299 21.69 23.98 -3.29
N ALA A 300 21.08 24.67 -4.24
CA ALA A 300 20.39 24.09 -5.37
C ALA A 300 20.76 24.82 -6.67
N ILE A 301 20.68 24.11 -7.79
CA ILE A 301 20.99 24.64 -9.12
C ILE A 301 19.82 24.33 -10.04
N GLY A 302 19.38 25.31 -10.83
CA GLY A 302 18.24 25.12 -11.73
C GLY A 302 17.83 26.40 -12.42
N HIS A 303 16.53 26.59 -12.61
CA HIS A 303 15.98 27.82 -13.19
C HIS A 303 14.51 28.05 -12.77
N THR A 304 14.11 29.31 -12.64
CA THR A 304 12.71 29.73 -12.48
C THR A 304 12.09 30.11 -13.83
N GLY A 305 10.77 30.17 -13.91
CA GLY A 305 10.04 30.52 -15.12
C GLY A 305 8.84 31.39 -14.80
N GLY A 306 8.59 32.41 -15.62
CA GLY A 306 7.38 33.22 -15.56
C GLY A 306 6.98 33.65 -16.96
N ILE A 307 5.70 33.47 -17.30
CA ILE A 307 5.11 33.90 -18.57
C ILE A 307 3.58 33.89 -18.45
N ASP A 308 2.88 34.90 -18.96
CA ASP A 308 1.41 34.97 -19.03
C ASP A 308 0.68 34.59 -17.73
N GLY A 309 1.16 34.98 -16.55
CA GLY A 309 0.58 34.54 -15.27
C GLY A 309 1.01 33.15 -14.76
N PHE A 310 1.61 32.30 -15.61
CA PHE A 310 2.27 31.08 -15.16
C PHE A 310 3.51 31.39 -14.33
N ARG A 311 3.79 30.54 -13.34
CA ARG A 311 5.08 30.46 -12.64
C ARG A 311 5.56 29.02 -12.59
N SER A 312 6.86 28.83 -12.71
CA SER A 312 7.49 27.50 -12.65
C SER A 312 8.86 27.57 -11.98
N TRP A 313 9.27 26.48 -11.36
CA TRP A 313 10.61 26.32 -10.82
C TRP A 313 11.03 24.87 -11.01
N VAL A 314 12.26 24.65 -11.45
CA VAL A 314 12.95 23.37 -11.32
C VAL A 314 14.32 23.58 -10.71
N VAL A 315 14.66 22.82 -9.68
CA VAL A 315 15.97 22.85 -9.02
C VAL A 315 16.45 21.44 -8.70
N TYR A 316 17.77 21.26 -8.73
CA TYR A 316 18.48 20.04 -8.34
C TYR A 316 19.46 20.38 -7.21
N PHE A 317 19.43 19.60 -6.14
CA PHE A 317 20.29 19.69 -4.96
C PHE A 317 21.39 18.64 -5.10
N PRO A 318 22.62 18.99 -5.53
CA PRO A 318 23.63 17.99 -5.86
C PRO A 318 24.09 17.15 -4.67
N THR A 319 24.20 17.75 -3.49
CA THR A 319 24.61 17.08 -2.25
C THR A 319 23.57 16.09 -1.74
N LEU A 320 22.29 16.37 -1.99
CA LEU A 320 21.18 15.53 -1.57
C LEU A 320 20.72 14.55 -2.66
N ASN A 321 21.11 14.77 -3.92
CA ASN A 321 20.58 14.05 -5.09
C ASN A 321 19.04 14.09 -5.11
N VAL A 322 18.51 15.30 -4.89
CA VAL A 322 17.08 15.61 -4.86
C VAL A 322 16.80 16.63 -5.95
N SER A 323 15.64 16.56 -6.61
CA SER A 323 15.14 17.67 -7.41
C SER A 323 13.69 17.97 -7.10
N ILE A 324 13.31 19.23 -7.27
CA ILE A 324 11.94 19.69 -7.06
C ILE A 324 11.54 20.49 -8.30
N ALA A 325 10.34 20.20 -8.80
CA ALA A 325 9.70 20.99 -9.83
C ALA A 325 8.31 21.39 -9.38
N TYR A 326 7.95 22.67 -9.53
CA TYR A 326 6.65 23.22 -9.19
C TYR A 326 6.16 24.12 -10.31
N ASN A 327 4.95 23.87 -10.81
CA ASN A 327 4.31 24.66 -11.86
C ASN A 327 2.93 25.12 -11.41
N THR A 328 2.61 26.40 -11.65
CA THR A 328 1.32 26.99 -11.30
C THR A 328 0.79 27.89 -12.42
N ASN A 329 -0.52 27.87 -12.61
CA ASN A 329 -1.26 28.72 -13.53
C ASN A 329 -1.96 29.89 -12.84
N ALA A 330 -1.92 29.96 -11.51
CA ALA A 330 -2.60 30.97 -10.73
C ALA A 330 -2.00 31.02 -9.34
N GLN A 331 -1.47 32.17 -8.95
CA GLN A 331 -0.81 32.35 -7.66
C GLN A 331 -1.09 33.69 -6.99
N ASN A 332 -1.39 33.63 -5.69
CA ASN A 332 -1.40 34.75 -4.77
C ASN A 332 -0.07 34.72 -4.00
N LYS A 333 0.59 35.88 -3.78
CA LYS A 333 2.03 35.99 -3.42
C LYS A 333 2.55 34.92 -2.42
N GLY A 334 3.72 34.33 -2.73
CA GLY A 334 4.40 33.31 -1.90
C GLY A 334 5.04 32.14 -2.66
N PHE A 335 5.46 32.31 -3.93
CA PHE A 335 6.00 31.22 -4.76
C PHE A 335 7.20 30.52 -4.17
N LYS A 336 8.15 31.32 -3.67
CA LYS A 336 9.35 30.78 -3.06
C LYS A 336 9.04 30.11 -1.72
N ASP A 337 8.15 30.71 -0.94
CA ASP A 337 7.80 30.23 0.40
C ASP A 337 7.13 28.85 0.33
N LEU A 338 6.25 28.63 -0.66
CA LEU A 338 5.62 27.32 -0.89
C LEU A 338 6.66 26.24 -1.18
N VAL A 339 7.57 26.49 -2.13
CA VAL A 339 8.59 25.49 -2.50
C VAL A 339 9.57 25.25 -1.35
N ASN A 340 9.94 26.29 -0.61
CA ASN A 340 10.76 26.20 0.60
C ASN A 340 10.08 25.34 1.68
N GLU A 341 8.81 25.61 2.00
CA GLU A 341 8.08 24.87 3.03
C GLU A 341 7.92 23.39 2.65
N VAL A 342 7.56 23.10 1.39
CA VAL A 342 7.48 21.72 0.89
C VAL A 342 8.83 21.02 1.02
N PHE A 343 9.93 21.70 0.69
CA PHE A 343 11.26 21.12 0.81
C PHE A 343 11.65 20.87 2.27
N ALA A 344 11.40 21.82 3.19
CA ALA A 344 11.68 21.66 4.61
C ALA A 344 10.89 20.49 5.22
N LEU A 345 9.59 20.37 4.89
CA LEU A 345 8.75 19.24 5.28
C LEU A 345 9.34 17.93 4.72
N TYR A 346 9.71 17.89 3.44
CA TYR A 346 10.35 16.72 2.85
C TYR A 346 11.64 16.30 3.58
N GLN A 347 12.53 17.25 3.90
CA GLN A 347 13.79 16.96 4.63
C GLN A 347 13.52 16.39 6.03
N LYS A 348 12.52 16.92 6.74
CA LYS A 348 12.12 16.45 8.07
C LYS A 348 11.58 15.02 8.03
N GLU A 349 10.72 14.71 7.06
CA GLU A 349 10.12 13.39 6.87
C GLU A 349 11.18 12.35 6.47
N GLU A 350 12.13 12.74 5.63
CA GLU A 350 13.26 11.91 5.21
C GLU A 350 14.19 11.59 6.40
N SER A 351 14.52 12.60 7.21
CA SER A 351 15.35 12.43 8.41
C SER A 351 14.70 11.49 9.41
N LYS A 352 13.38 11.60 9.62
CA LYS A 352 12.63 10.70 10.49
C LYS A 352 12.63 9.26 9.98
N ALA A 353 12.45 9.05 8.67
CA ALA A 353 12.49 7.71 8.09
C ALA A 353 13.88 7.07 8.20
N GLN A 354 14.95 7.83 7.98
CA GLN A 354 16.33 7.35 8.17
C GLN A 354 16.60 6.98 9.63
N LEU A 355 16.08 7.76 10.58
CA LEU A 355 16.17 7.43 12.00
C LEU A 355 15.44 6.11 12.32
N ILE A 356 14.23 5.93 11.81
CA ILE A 356 13.45 4.69 11.97
C ILE A 356 14.24 3.48 11.46
N GLU A 357 14.79 3.57 10.25
CA GLU A 357 15.58 2.50 9.65
C GLU A 357 16.86 2.21 10.45
N THR A 358 17.54 3.25 10.91
CA THR A 358 18.75 3.13 11.74
C THR A 358 18.46 2.35 13.00
N ILE A 359 17.40 2.71 13.74
CA ILE A 359 17.06 2.09 15.02
C ILE A 359 16.54 0.66 14.82
N PHE A 360 15.71 0.42 13.80
CA PHE A 360 15.29 -0.93 13.42
C PHE A 360 16.50 -1.84 13.13
N LYS A 361 17.54 -1.31 12.46
CA LYS A 361 18.78 -2.04 12.22
C LYS A 361 19.57 -2.29 13.51
N GLN A 362 19.63 -1.31 14.42
CA GLN A 362 20.29 -1.49 15.72
C GLN A 362 19.61 -2.56 16.58
N ASP A 363 18.28 -2.55 16.66
CA ASP A 363 17.50 -3.62 17.31
C ASP A 363 17.87 -4.97 16.66
N SER A 364 17.69 -5.10 15.35
CA SER A 364 17.96 -6.35 14.61
C SER A 364 19.36 -6.91 14.85
N LEU A 365 20.39 -6.06 14.86
CA LEU A 365 21.78 -6.48 15.13
C LEU A 365 21.97 -6.95 16.57
N LEU A 366 21.39 -6.25 17.55
CA LEU A 366 21.46 -6.64 18.96
C LEU A 366 20.86 -8.04 19.18
N PHE A 367 19.70 -8.32 18.58
CA PHE A 367 19.06 -9.63 18.73
C PHE A 367 19.81 -10.73 18.00
N ASN A 368 20.33 -10.43 16.81
CA ASN A 368 21.16 -11.39 16.10
C ASN A 368 22.44 -11.73 16.90
N ALA A 369 23.06 -10.75 17.55
CA ALA A 369 24.17 -10.96 18.46
C ALA A 369 23.77 -11.83 19.68
N ALA A 370 22.64 -11.50 20.31
CA ALA A 370 22.19 -12.17 21.53
C ALA A 370 21.67 -13.62 21.32
N PHE A 371 20.91 -13.87 20.27
CA PHE A 371 20.13 -15.10 20.11
C PHE A 371 20.68 -16.05 19.05
N ASN A 372 21.33 -15.52 18.01
CA ASN A 372 21.73 -16.33 16.85
C ASN A 372 23.25 -16.57 16.79
N THR A 373 24.04 -15.50 16.94
CA THR A 373 25.50 -15.54 16.71
C THR A 373 26.33 -15.62 18.00
N GLN A 374 25.70 -15.39 19.16
CA GLN A 374 26.35 -15.40 20.47
C GLN A 374 27.55 -14.41 20.54
N ASP A 375 27.42 -13.24 19.90
CA ASP A 375 28.48 -12.24 19.77
C ASP A 375 28.55 -11.33 21.02
N ASP A 376 29.34 -11.77 22.00
CA ASP A 376 29.61 -11.04 23.24
C ASP A 376 30.22 -9.65 22.99
N ALA A 377 31.13 -9.52 22.03
CA ALA A 377 31.83 -8.27 21.76
C ALA A 377 30.84 -7.21 21.24
N TYR A 378 29.92 -7.59 20.36
CA TYR A 378 28.87 -6.71 19.91
C TYR A 378 27.94 -6.30 21.06
N LEU A 379 27.52 -7.23 21.92
CA LEU A 379 26.64 -6.89 23.06
C LEU A 379 27.30 -5.91 24.02
N GLN A 380 28.59 -6.10 24.35
CA GLN A 380 29.33 -5.16 25.19
C GLN A 380 29.43 -3.77 24.55
N LYS A 381 29.55 -3.70 23.22
CA LYS A 381 29.57 -2.44 22.49
C LYS A 381 28.18 -1.80 22.39
N ALA A 382 27.11 -2.58 22.25
CA ALA A 382 25.77 -2.07 21.96
C ALA A 382 25.00 -1.62 23.21
N LEU A 383 25.37 -2.10 24.39
CA LEU A 383 24.72 -1.73 25.65
C LEU A 383 25.46 -0.59 26.34
N SER A 384 24.71 0.30 27.00
CA SER A 384 25.28 1.34 27.85
C SER A 384 25.79 0.76 29.19
N PRO A 385 26.81 1.36 29.84
CA PRO A 385 27.27 0.91 31.16
C PRO A 385 26.17 0.95 32.24
N ASP A 386 25.26 1.93 32.16
CA ASP A 386 24.11 2.15 33.03
C ASP A 386 22.84 1.41 32.56
N PHE A 387 23.00 0.31 31.83
CA PHE A 387 21.88 -0.45 31.27
C PHE A 387 20.94 -1.05 32.31
N GLU A 388 19.63 -0.86 32.13
CA GLU A 388 18.58 -1.44 32.96
C GLU A 388 17.61 -2.33 32.16
N PHE A 389 17.22 -3.47 32.72
CA PHE A 389 16.22 -4.36 32.13
C PHE A 389 15.10 -4.68 33.13
N TYR A 390 13.88 -4.33 32.74
CA TYR A 390 12.65 -4.58 33.48
C TYR A 390 11.85 -5.69 32.80
N HIS A 391 11.29 -6.59 33.61
CA HIS A 391 10.42 -7.68 33.17
C HIS A 391 9.16 -7.69 34.02
N ASP A 392 7.97 -7.73 33.42
CA ASP A 392 6.68 -7.75 34.13
C ASP A 392 6.53 -8.83 35.24
N LYS A 393 7.17 -10.00 35.10
CA LYS A 393 7.17 -11.10 36.08
C LYS A 393 8.29 -11.00 37.12
N GLY A 394 9.34 -10.23 36.85
CA GLY A 394 10.58 -10.18 37.65
C GLY A 394 10.96 -8.81 38.19
N GLY A 395 10.26 -7.75 37.80
CA GLY A 395 10.63 -6.36 38.11
C GLY A 395 11.95 -5.97 37.41
N LEU A 396 12.79 -5.22 38.13
CA LEU A 396 14.15 -4.90 37.69
C LEU A 396 15.03 -6.15 37.82
N THR A 397 15.33 -6.81 36.71
CA THR A 397 16.06 -8.09 36.70
C THR A 397 17.55 -7.92 36.43
N ASN A 398 17.93 -6.80 35.80
CA ASN A 398 19.33 -6.44 35.55
C ASN A 398 19.54 -4.95 35.71
N ILE A 399 20.65 -4.59 36.36
CA ILE A 399 21.03 -3.19 36.68
C ILE A 399 22.35 -2.76 36.03
N THR A 400 23.00 -3.67 35.29
CA THR A 400 24.20 -3.38 34.51
C THR A 400 24.19 -4.20 33.22
N SER A 401 24.83 -3.67 32.17
CA SER A 401 25.05 -4.40 30.91
C SER A 401 25.79 -5.73 31.14
N GLU A 402 26.78 -5.75 32.03
CA GLU A 402 27.54 -6.96 32.37
C GLU A 402 26.63 -8.05 32.94
N SER A 403 25.77 -7.73 33.92
CA SER A 403 24.85 -8.71 34.50
C SER A 403 23.92 -9.32 33.44
N PHE A 404 23.48 -8.49 32.48
CA PHE A 404 22.56 -8.87 31.42
C PHE A 404 23.22 -9.79 30.40
N ILE A 405 24.42 -9.42 29.94
CA ILE A 405 25.25 -10.24 29.04
C ILE A 405 25.60 -11.58 29.68
N ASN A 406 25.92 -11.59 30.98
CA ASN A 406 26.19 -12.83 31.71
C ASN A 406 24.97 -13.77 31.75
N GLY A 407 23.74 -13.23 31.70
CA GLY A 407 22.52 -14.01 31.50
C GLY A 407 22.51 -14.76 30.17
N PHE A 408 22.83 -14.07 29.07
CA PHE A 408 22.96 -14.69 27.75
C PHE A 408 24.09 -15.73 27.71
N LYS A 409 25.26 -15.43 28.25
CA LYS A 409 26.39 -16.37 28.32
C LYS A 409 26.03 -17.68 29.03
N ARG A 410 25.23 -17.62 30.11
CA ARG A 410 24.73 -18.83 30.78
C ARG A 410 23.78 -19.64 29.89
N ASN A 411 22.89 -18.97 29.16
CA ASN A 411 21.98 -19.62 28.21
C ASN A 411 22.75 -20.27 27.05
N TRP A 412 23.72 -19.55 26.47
CA TRP A 412 24.57 -20.04 25.39
C TRP A 412 25.33 -21.31 25.79
N LYS A 413 25.91 -21.36 26.99
CA LYS A 413 26.58 -22.57 27.50
C LYS A 413 25.63 -23.78 27.53
N LYS A 414 24.40 -23.61 28.03
CA LYS A 414 23.39 -24.68 28.06
C LYS A 414 22.93 -25.09 26.66
N GLN A 415 22.80 -24.13 25.75
CA GLN A 415 22.45 -24.39 24.35
C GLN A 415 23.54 -25.19 23.63
N ASN A 416 24.79 -24.76 23.77
CA ASN A 416 25.94 -25.41 23.16
C ASN A 416 26.22 -26.81 23.78
N ALA A 417 25.81 -27.03 25.04
CA ALA A 417 25.83 -28.34 25.69
C ALA A 417 24.62 -29.23 25.31
N GLY A 418 23.64 -28.72 24.56
CA GLY A 418 22.43 -29.45 24.19
C GLY A 418 21.45 -29.69 25.35
N GLU A 419 21.62 -28.95 26.46
CA GLU A 419 20.77 -28.97 27.66
C GLU A 419 19.56 -28.02 27.54
N LYS A 420 19.62 -27.07 26.60
CA LYS A 420 18.55 -26.11 26.32
C LYS A 420 18.44 -25.91 24.80
N ASN A 421 17.22 -25.73 24.29
CA ASN A 421 17.01 -25.43 22.88
C ASN A 421 17.43 -24.00 22.53
N PHE A 422 17.71 -23.77 21.24
CA PHE A 422 17.99 -22.43 20.75
C PHE A 422 16.73 -21.57 20.84
N GLN A 423 16.91 -20.28 21.10
CA GLN A 423 15.82 -19.33 21.21
C GLN A 423 16.03 -18.26 20.15
N ARG A 424 14.95 -17.84 19.49
CA ARG A 424 14.95 -16.76 18.52
C ARG A 424 13.91 -15.72 18.92
N ARG A 425 14.24 -14.44 18.80
CA ARG A 425 13.26 -13.34 18.92
C ARG A 425 12.98 -12.76 17.55
N GLU A 426 11.73 -12.38 17.33
CA GLU A 426 11.25 -11.71 16.12
C GLU A 426 10.54 -10.42 16.51
N LEU A 427 10.83 -9.32 15.81
CA LEU A 427 10.11 -8.05 15.94
C LEU A 427 8.94 -8.05 14.97
N ILE A 428 7.74 -7.77 15.46
CA ILE A 428 6.57 -7.58 14.61
C ILE A 428 6.66 -6.17 14.03
N LYS A 429 7.13 -6.07 12.79
CA LYS A 429 7.48 -4.79 12.14
C LYS A 429 6.32 -3.79 12.11
N GLU A 430 5.10 -4.29 11.98
CA GLU A 430 3.88 -3.49 11.92
C GLU A 430 3.53 -2.81 13.26
N SER A 431 4.09 -3.30 14.37
CA SER A 431 3.90 -2.72 15.71
C SER A 431 4.99 -1.72 16.10
N LEU A 432 5.98 -1.49 15.23
CA LEU A 432 7.13 -0.66 15.53
C LEU A 432 6.77 0.82 15.56
N GLU A 433 6.94 1.44 16.72
CA GLU A 433 6.84 2.89 16.91
C GLU A 433 8.17 3.45 17.40
N ILE A 434 8.60 4.57 16.82
CA ILE A 434 9.86 5.23 17.18
C ILE A 434 9.61 6.73 17.41
N PHE A 435 10.04 7.19 18.58
CA PHE A 435 9.87 8.56 19.04
C PHE A 435 11.24 9.18 19.34
N PRO A 436 11.66 10.22 18.57
CA PRO A 436 12.88 10.94 18.89
C PRO A 436 12.72 11.71 20.21
N LEU A 437 13.75 11.66 21.05
CA LEU A 437 13.85 12.37 22.32
C LEU A 437 14.89 13.48 22.15
N ILE A 438 14.44 14.72 22.27
CA ILE A 438 15.26 15.92 22.09
C ILE A 438 16.51 15.83 22.99
N ASN A 439 17.69 15.98 22.38
CA ASN A 439 18.99 15.97 23.06
C ASN A 439 19.33 14.69 23.84
N TYR A 440 18.75 13.54 23.48
CA TYR A 440 19.07 12.28 24.14
C TYR A 440 19.18 11.10 23.17
N GLY A 441 18.14 10.80 22.39
CA GLY A 441 18.13 9.61 21.55
C GLY A 441 16.74 9.25 21.06
N VAL A 442 16.33 7.98 21.18
CA VAL A 442 15.00 7.54 20.78
C VAL A 442 14.37 6.58 21.78
N MET A 443 13.04 6.63 21.86
CA MET A 443 12.23 5.57 22.43
C MET A 443 11.66 4.71 21.29
N GLN A 444 11.87 3.41 21.37
CA GLN A 444 11.30 2.40 20.47
C GLN A 444 10.27 1.57 21.24
N ILE A 445 9.12 1.30 20.63
CA ILE A 445 8.08 0.41 21.18
C ILE A 445 7.73 -0.61 20.09
N ALA A 446 7.68 -1.90 20.43
CA ALA A 446 7.28 -2.95 19.51
C ALA A 446 6.77 -4.21 20.21
N ASP A 447 5.92 -4.96 19.53
CA ASP A 447 5.52 -6.34 19.87
C ASP A 447 6.58 -7.33 19.35
N HIS A 448 6.83 -8.38 20.13
CA HIS A 448 7.84 -9.39 19.85
C HIS A 448 7.31 -10.80 20.03
N LYS A 449 7.81 -11.71 19.20
CA LYS A 449 7.60 -13.15 19.29
C LYS A 449 8.89 -13.85 19.70
N PHE A 450 8.78 -14.85 20.55
CA PHE A 450 9.91 -15.65 21.03
C PHE A 450 9.68 -17.11 20.64
N TYR A 451 10.60 -17.65 19.86
CA TYR A 451 10.57 -19.00 19.36
C TYR A 451 11.61 -19.87 20.07
N GLU A 452 11.32 -21.15 20.17
CA GLU A 452 12.25 -22.20 20.60
C GLU A 452 12.47 -23.19 19.46
N THR A 453 13.74 -23.39 19.08
CA THR A 453 14.15 -24.29 18.01
C THR A 453 14.59 -25.63 18.61
N ARG A 454 13.82 -26.69 18.37
CA ARG A 454 14.15 -28.05 18.79
C ARG A 454 15.31 -28.64 17.98
N LYS A 455 15.86 -29.77 18.45
CA LYS A 455 17.01 -30.46 17.82
C LYS A 455 16.76 -30.92 16.38
N ASP A 456 15.49 -31.14 16.01
CA ASP A 456 15.08 -31.49 14.65
C ASP A 456 14.96 -30.26 13.72
N GLY A 457 15.23 -29.06 14.23
CA GLY A 457 15.13 -27.80 13.51
C GLY A 457 13.73 -27.18 13.54
N THR A 458 12.76 -27.82 14.19
CA THR A 458 11.38 -27.31 14.27
C THR A 458 11.32 -26.15 15.27
N GLU A 459 10.75 -25.02 14.87
CA GLU A 459 10.51 -23.86 15.74
C GLU A 459 9.09 -23.84 16.31
N PHE A 460 8.98 -23.51 17.59
CA PHE A 460 7.71 -23.33 18.30
C PHE A 460 7.66 -21.92 18.87
N LEU A 461 6.57 -21.20 18.62
CA LEU A 461 6.33 -19.90 19.24
C LEU A 461 6.01 -20.15 20.72
N MET A 462 6.88 -19.74 21.62
CA MET A 462 6.73 -19.99 23.06
C MET A 462 6.05 -18.84 23.78
N ASP A 463 6.48 -17.61 23.47
CA ASP A 463 5.98 -16.42 24.14
C ASP A 463 5.84 -15.26 23.15
N MET A 464 5.01 -14.29 23.53
CA MET A 464 5.01 -12.96 22.95
C MET A 464 5.10 -11.91 24.04
N ALA A 465 5.70 -10.76 23.76
CA ALA A 465 5.78 -9.65 24.70
C ALA A 465 5.83 -8.30 23.98
N LYS A 466 5.41 -7.26 24.68
CA LYS A 466 5.67 -5.87 24.32
C LYS A 466 7.01 -5.43 24.88
N ILE A 467 7.80 -4.74 24.07
CA ILE A 467 9.10 -4.24 24.49
C ILE A 467 9.19 -2.73 24.21
N VAL A 468 9.49 -1.97 25.26
CA VAL A 468 9.97 -0.59 25.15
C VAL A 468 11.49 -0.57 25.28
N GLN A 469 12.17 0.11 24.38
CA GLN A 469 13.60 0.29 24.38
C GLN A 469 13.95 1.77 24.35
N LEU A 470 14.96 2.16 25.12
CA LEU A 470 15.53 3.49 25.10
C LEU A 470 16.93 3.40 24.52
N TRP A 471 17.14 4.05 23.38
CA TRP A 471 18.44 4.13 22.71
C TRP A 471 19.00 5.54 22.85
N ASN A 472 20.28 5.65 23.20
CA ASN A 472 21.04 6.89 23.31
C ASN A 472 22.05 6.99 22.16
N ASN A 473 22.15 8.16 21.54
CA ASN A 473 23.15 8.40 20.48
C ASN A 473 24.41 9.03 21.08
N THR A 474 25.47 8.24 21.20
CA THR A 474 26.76 8.67 21.75
C THR A 474 27.79 8.86 20.64
N ASP A 475 28.95 9.47 20.95
CA ASP A 475 30.06 9.60 19.99
C ASP A 475 30.56 8.22 19.47
N ASP A 476 30.39 7.17 20.28
CA ASP A 476 30.72 5.77 19.92
C ASP A 476 29.58 5.04 19.18
N GLY A 477 28.51 5.76 18.83
CA GLY A 477 27.30 5.26 18.16
C GLY A 477 26.11 5.04 19.10
N TRP A 478 25.08 4.39 18.57
CA TRP A 478 23.85 4.09 19.31
C TRP A 478 24.08 3.03 20.39
N LYS A 479 23.64 3.34 21.61
CA LYS A 479 23.70 2.45 22.78
C LYS A 479 22.30 2.22 23.34
N LEU A 480 21.96 0.99 23.66
CA LEU A 480 20.72 0.66 24.37
C LEU A 480 20.93 0.89 25.88
N THR A 481 20.10 1.74 26.49
CA THR A 481 20.22 2.14 27.91
C THR A 481 19.14 1.51 28.78
N ARG A 482 17.94 1.27 28.26
CA ARG A 482 16.84 0.67 29.05
C ARG A 482 15.97 -0.22 28.19
N VAL A 483 15.51 -1.32 28.78
CA VAL A 483 14.51 -2.22 28.20
C VAL A 483 13.40 -2.49 29.21
N ILE A 484 12.16 -2.39 28.77
CA ILE A 484 10.98 -2.80 29.54
C ILE A 484 10.26 -3.86 28.71
N SER A 485 10.36 -5.12 29.15
CA SER A 485 9.67 -6.27 28.54
C SER A 485 8.43 -6.61 29.37
N TYR A 486 7.25 -6.52 28.79
CA TYR A 486 5.98 -6.65 29.51
C TYR A 486 4.89 -7.29 28.67
N ASP A 487 3.79 -7.68 29.34
CA ASP A 487 2.66 -8.37 28.72
C ASP A 487 3.09 -9.72 28.10
N HIS A 488 3.88 -10.51 28.84
CA HIS A 488 4.35 -11.82 28.36
C HIS A 488 3.19 -12.82 28.30
N GLN A 489 2.79 -13.18 27.08
CA GLN A 489 1.74 -14.16 26.77
C GLN A 489 2.39 -15.49 26.38
N HIS A 490 2.10 -16.55 27.13
CA HIS A 490 2.62 -17.89 26.85
C HIS A 490 1.71 -18.65 25.88
N VAL A 491 2.31 -19.41 24.97
CA VAL A 491 1.60 -20.22 23.99
C VAL A 491 1.44 -21.66 24.48
N ASP A 492 0.19 -22.10 24.62
CA ASP A 492 -0.13 -23.47 25.04
C ASP A 492 -0.24 -24.40 23.82
N TYR A 493 0.54 -25.49 23.86
CA TYR A 493 0.58 -26.55 22.84
C TYR A 493 -0.11 -27.85 23.29
N ASN A 494 -0.79 -27.86 24.45
CA ASN A 494 -1.47 -29.04 24.94
C ASN A 494 -2.57 -29.51 23.99
N SER A 495 -2.74 -30.83 23.88
CA SER A 495 -3.81 -31.44 23.08
C SER A 495 -5.19 -31.18 23.69
N PHE A 496 -6.21 -31.04 22.84
CA PHE A 496 -7.61 -30.97 23.28
C PHE A 496 -8.06 -32.30 23.88
N GLU A 497 -8.72 -32.24 25.03
CA GLU A 497 -9.26 -33.42 25.73
C GLU A 497 -10.67 -33.15 26.27
N ILE A 498 -11.59 -34.11 26.08
CA ILE A 498 -12.89 -34.15 26.78
C ILE A 498 -12.92 -35.41 27.62
N ASN A 499 -12.82 -35.23 28.94
CA ASN A 499 -12.94 -36.29 29.92
C ASN A 499 -14.38 -36.43 30.43
N ALA A 500 -14.65 -37.46 31.25
CA ALA A 500 -15.98 -37.74 31.79
C ALA A 500 -16.60 -36.57 32.58
N ALA A 501 -15.79 -35.78 33.29
CA ALA A 501 -16.28 -34.62 34.04
C ALA A 501 -16.77 -33.51 33.10
N LEU A 502 -16.05 -33.27 31.99
CA LEU A 502 -16.47 -32.30 30.99
C LEU A 502 -17.69 -32.79 30.20
N GLU A 503 -17.84 -34.10 29.96
CA GLU A 503 -19.08 -34.65 29.39
C GLU A 503 -20.32 -34.38 30.27
N GLU A 504 -20.20 -34.52 31.60
CA GLU A 504 -21.30 -34.19 32.51
C GLU A 504 -21.63 -32.69 32.52
N LYS A 505 -20.61 -31.82 32.42
CA LYS A 505 -20.84 -30.37 32.22
C LYS A 505 -21.60 -30.09 30.93
N ILE A 506 -21.24 -30.73 29.82
CA ILE A 506 -21.95 -30.60 28.53
C ILE A 506 -23.43 -30.96 28.70
N LYS A 507 -23.74 -32.09 29.34
CA LYS A 507 -25.15 -32.48 29.62
C LYS A 507 -25.86 -31.48 30.52
N GLY A 508 -25.18 -30.94 31.53
CA GLY A 508 -25.71 -29.87 32.38
C GLY A 508 -26.08 -28.63 31.58
N TRP A 509 -25.17 -28.14 30.73
CA TRP A 509 -25.40 -26.99 29.87
C TRP A 509 -26.50 -27.22 28.85
N MET A 510 -26.66 -28.44 28.32
CA MET A 510 -27.79 -28.78 27.43
C MET A 510 -29.12 -28.52 28.12
N VAL A 511 -29.26 -28.89 29.40
CA VAL A 511 -30.45 -28.61 30.20
C VAL A 511 -30.56 -27.11 30.51
N THR A 512 -29.48 -26.48 30.97
CA THR A 512 -29.48 -25.05 31.34
C THR A 512 -29.86 -24.14 30.18
N TYR A 513 -29.43 -24.47 28.97
CA TYR A 513 -29.63 -23.61 27.79
C TYR A 513 -30.75 -24.09 26.86
N ASN A 514 -31.50 -25.13 27.23
CA ASN A 514 -32.55 -25.72 26.37
C ASN A 514 -32.00 -26.12 24.98
N VAL A 515 -30.89 -26.87 24.96
CA VAL A 515 -30.26 -27.37 23.73
C VAL A 515 -30.42 -28.89 23.71
N PRO A 516 -31.40 -29.44 22.96
CA PRO A 516 -31.73 -30.86 23.06
C PRO A 516 -30.64 -31.79 22.54
N THR A 517 -29.80 -31.33 21.61
CA THR A 517 -28.81 -32.16 20.93
C THR A 517 -27.53 -31.38 20.66
N VAL A 518 -26.40 -31.99 21.01
CA VAL A 518 -25.07 -31.43 20.77
C VAL A 518 -24.17 -32.53 20.24
N SER A 519 -23.48 -32.27 19.14
CA SER A 519 -22.39 -33.13 18.65
C SER A 519 -21.07 -32.38 18.75
N VAL A 520 -20.08 -33.00 19.38
CA VAL A 520 -18.74 -32.42 19.61
C VAL A 520 -17.69 -33.35 19.04
N GLY A 521 -16.70 -32.80 18.36
CA GLY A 521 -15.51 -33.52 17.96
C GLY A 521 -14.23 -32.71 18.07
N LEU A 522 -13.12 -33.43 18.27
CA LEU A 522 -11.78 -32.86 18.45
C LEU A 522 -10.82 -33.45 17.42
N ILE A 523 -9.91 -32.60 16.94
CA ILE A 523 -8.78 -32.95 16.10
C ILE A 523 -7.51 -32.61 16.88
N ASN A 524 -6.60 -33.57 17.02
CA ASN A 524 -5.23 -33.35 17.49
C ASN A 524 -4.27 -34.06 16.54
N ASP A 525 -3.14 -33.42 16.22
CA ASP A 525 -2.13 -33.95 15.30
C ASP A 525 -2.71 -34.47 13.98
N ASN A 526 -3.63 -33.69 13.38
CA ASN A 526 -4.37 -34.05 12.15
C ASN A 526 -5.21 -35.34 12.27
N LYS A 527 -5.57 -35.78 13.47
CA LYS A 527 -6.40 -36.97 13.70
C LYS A 527 -7.61 -36.63 14.54
N ILE A 528 -8.74 -37.24 14.19
CA ILE A 528 -9.95 -37.18 15.01
C ILE A 528 -9.67 -38.01 16.28
N THR A 529 -9.55 -37.35 17.43
CA THR A 529 -9.27 -38.01 18.71
C THR A 529 -10.52 -38.19 19.58
N TYR A 530 -11.58 -37.43 19.30
CA TYR A 530 -12.85 -37.51 20.01
C TYR A 530 -13.99 -37.15 19.07
N SER A 531 -15.11 -37.88 19.15
CA SER A 531 -16.36 -37.54 18.45
C SER A 531 -17.54 -38.17 19.19
N LYS A 532 -18.44 -37.35 19.71
CA LYS A 532 -19.61 -37.82 20.47
C LYS A 532 -20.81 -36.90 20.29
N THR A 533 -21.97 -37.50 20.12
CA THR A 533 -23.26 -36.81 20.13
C THR A 533 -24.04 -37.12 21.41
N PHE A 534 -24.58 -36.07 22.02
CA PHE A 534 -25.40 -36.11 23.23
C PHE A 534 -26.84 -35.69 22.89
N GLY A 535 -27.80 -36.21 23.65
CA GLY A 535 -29.20 -35.80 23.55
C GLY A 535 -30.06 -36.71 22.70
N VAL A 536 -31.06 -36.11 22.04
CA VAL A 536 -32.07 -36.82 21.24
C VAL A 536 -32.04 -36.39 19.77
N GLN A 537 -32.58 -37.18 18.86
CA GLN A 537 -32.83 -36.84 17.46
C GLN A 537 -34.34 -36.94 17.18
N SER A 538 -34.76 -36.84 15.92
CA SER A 538 -36.17 -36.97 15.54
C SER A 538 -36.89 -38.15 16.21
N ASN A 539 -38.17 -37.93 16.53
CA ASN A 539 -39.03 -38.87 17.28
C ASN A 539 -38.59 -39.16 18.73
N GLY A 540 -37.67 -38.35 19.29
CA GLY A 540 -37.17 -38.53 20.65
C GLY A 540 -36.18 -39.69 20.80
N GLU A 541 -35.69 -40.25 19.70
CA GLU A 541 -34.67 -41.30 19.71
C GLU A 541 -33.34 -40.76 20.26
N LYS A 542 -32.50 -41.62 20.83
CA LYS A 542 -31.17 -41.22 21.31
C LYS A 542 -30.29 -40.79 20.14
N ALA A 543 -29.69 -39.61 20.24
CA ALA A 543 -28.76 -39.12 19.23
C ALA A 543 -27.49 -39.98 19.17
N THR A 544 -26.88 -40.08 17.99
CA THR A 544 -25.69 -40.88 17.71
C THR A 544 -24.67 -40.07 16.91
N ASN A 545 -23.48 -40.62 16.66
CA ASN A 545 -22.50 -39.97 15.78
C ASN A 545 -22.95 -39.90 14.31
N ASN A 546 -24.05 -40.58 13.95
CA ASN A 546 -24.70 -40.49 12.64
C ASN A 546 -25.85 -39.45 12.62
N THR A 547 -26.12 -38.76 13.73
CA THR A 547 -27.12 -37.70 13.76
C THR A 547 -26.66 -36.54 12.88
N VAL A 548 -27.53 -36.14 11.96
CA VAL A 548 -27.28 -35.11 10.95
C VAL A 548 -27.89 -33.79 11.41
N PHE A 549 -27.10 -32.73 11.31
CA PHE A 549 -27.48 -31.37 11.68
C PHE A 549 -27.56 -30.51 10.43
N LYS A 550 -28.48 -29.54 10.42
CA LYS A 550 -28.31 -28.36 9.57
C LYS A 550 -27.11 -27.57 10.10
N VAL A 551 -26.18 -27.17 9.23
CA VAL A 551 -24.94 -26.50 9.68
C VAL A 551 -24.88 -25.00 9.40
N ALA A 552 -25.89 -24.44 8.74
CA ALA A 552 -25.99 -23.01 8.43
C ALA A 552 -24.71 -22.48 7.71
N SER A 553 -24.17 -21.34 8.15
CA SER A 553 -23.11 -20.62 7.42
C SER A 553 -21.75 -21.30 7.36
N ILE A 554 -21.47 -22.36 8.14
CA ILE A 554 -20.23 -23.12 7.96
C ILE A 554 -20.21 -23.88 6.61
N THR A 555 -21.30 -23.81 5.83
CA THR A 555 -21.31 -24.17 4.40
C THR A 555 -20.24 -23.40 3.57
N LYS A 556 -19.96 -22.14 3.91
CA LYS A 556 -19.04 -21.27 3.13
C LYS A 556 -17.61 -21.80 3.03
N PRO A 557 -16.97 -22.27 4.14
CA PRO A 557 -15.69 -22.98 4.09
C PRO A 557 -15.62 -24.13 3.09
N ILE A 558 -16.69 -24.94 2.97
CA ILE A 558 -16.75 -26.07 2.03
C ILE A 558 -16.74 -25.58 0.58
N LEU A 559 -17.54 -24.55 0.26
CA LEU A 559 -17.57 -23.97 -1.07
C LEU A 559 -16.23 -23.31 -1.42
N ALA A 560 -15.66 -22.53 -0.50
CA ALA A 560 -14.37 -21.89 -0.69
C ALA A 560 -13.26 -22.91 -0.96
N THR A 561 -13.18 -23.97 -0.14
CA THR A 561 -12.18 -25.05 -0.34
C THR A 561 -12.36 -25.74 -1.69
N THR A 562 -13.61 -25.96 -2.10
CA THR A 562 -13.93 -26.52 -3.42
C THR A 562 -13.44 -25.62 -4.56
N ILE A 563 -13.67 -24.30 -4.46
CA ILE A 563 -13.19 -23.31 -5.43
C ILE A 563 -11.66 -23.33 -5.51
N TYR A 564 -10.97 -23.27 -4.38
CA TYR A 564 -9.50 -23.35 -4.34
C TYR A 564 -8.99 -24.65 -4.98
N LYS A 565 -9.70 -25.76 -4.80
CA LYS A 565 -9.32 -27.01 -5.47
C LYS A 565 -9.53 -26.95 -6.99
N LEU A 566 -10.57 -26.28 -7.47
CA LEU A 566 -10.77 -26.05 -8.90
C LEU A 566 -9.70 -25.13 -9.51
N VAL A 567 -9.25 -24.12 -8.75
CA VAL A 567 -8.15 -23.22 -9.14
C VAL A 567 -6.84 -23.98 -9.23
N ASP A 568 -6.53 -24.81 -8.23
CA ASP A 568 -5.34 -25.67 -8.20
C ASP A 568 -5.30 -26.66 -9.39
N LEU A 569 -6.47 -27.09 -9.86
CA LEU A 569 -6.63 -27.93 -11.05
C LEU A 569 -6.60 -27.15 -12.38
N GLY A 570 -6.50 -25.82 -12.34
CA GLY A 570 -6.55 -24.95 -13.52
C GLY A 570 -7.93 -24.87 -14.18
N LEU A 571 -8.99 -25.24 -13.47
CA LEU A 571 -10.39 -25.25 -13.97
C LEU A 571 -11.15 -23.96 -13.64
N TRP A 572 -10.60 -23.13 -12.75
CA TRP A 572 -11.21 -21.90 -12.28
C TRP A 572 -10.14 -20.84 -12.05
N ASP A 573 -10.49 -19.57 -12.19
CA ASP A 573 -9.63 -18.42 -11.93
C ASP A 573 -10.32 -17.53 -10.90
N LEU A 574 -9.58 -17.13 -9.85
CA LEU A 574 -10.11 -16.30 -8.77
C LEU A 574 -10.43 -14.87 -9.25
N ASP A 575 -9.69 -14.38 -10.24
CA ASP A 575 -9.71 -12.99 -10.69
C ASP A 575 -10.47 -12.78 -12.00
N GLU A 576 -10.96 -13.88 -12.61
CA GLU A 576 -11.83 -13.79 -13.77
C GLU A 576 -13.21 -13.22 -13.37
N PRO A 577 -13.73 -12.22 -14.11
CA PRO A 577 -15.07 -11.69 -13.85
C PRO A 577 -16.19 -12.72 -14.04
N LEU A 578 -17.05 -12.85 -13.03
CA LEU A 578 -18.11 -13.87 -12.99
C LEU A 578 -19.19 -13.68 -14.06
N TYR A 579 -19.37 -12.46 -14.58
CA TYR A 579 -20.35 -12.18 -15.63
C TYR A 579 -20.08 -12.97 -16.93
N ASN A 580 -18.86 -13.46 -17.13
CA ASN A 580 -18.51 -14.36 -18.23
C ASN A 580 -19.30 -15.68 -18.18
N TYR A 581 -19.76 -16.09 -16.99
CA TYR A 581 -20.42 -17.36 -16.75
C TYR A 581 -21.91 -17.19 -16.46
N TRP A 582 -22.25 -16.26 -15.57
CA TRP A 582 -23.63 -16.05 -15.14
C TRP A 582 -23.83 -14.61 -14.62
N MET A 583 -25.02 -14.06 -14.85
CA MET A 583 -25.44 -12.78 -14.30
C MET A 583 -26.82 -12.93 -13.65
N ASP A 584 -26.98 -12.37 -12.44
CA ASP A 584 -28.28 -12.29 -11.79
C ASP A 584 -29.20 -11.31 -12.54
N PRO A 585 -30.45 -11.67 -12.85
CA PRO A 585 -31.40 -10.80 -13.54
C PRO A 585 -31.64 -9.44 -12.88
N ASP A 586 -31.50 -9.33 -11.56
CA ASP A 586 -31.76 -8.09 -10.81
C ASP A 586 -30.66 -7.03 -11.05
N ILE A 587 -29.43 -7.44 -11.40
CA ILE A 587 -28.26 -6.53 -11.54
C ILE A 587 -27.59 -6.61 -12.92
N LYS A 588 -28.15 -7.37 -13.87
CA LYS A 588 -27.56 -7.60 -15.19
C LYS A 588 -27.23 -6.32 -15.97
N ASP A 589 -28.00 -5.25 -15.75
CA ASP A 589 -27.87 -3.98 -16.45
C ASP A 589 -26.97 -2.98 -15.69
N ASP A 590 -26.53 -3.34 -14.47
CA ASP A 590 -25.62 -2.53 -13.67
C ASP A 590 -24.17 -2.74 -14.14
N PRO A 591 -23.42 -1.68 -14.51
CA PRO A 591 -22.05 -1.82 -14.99
C PRO A 591 -21.09 -2.40 -13.95
N ARG A 592 -21.39 -2.28 -12.65
CA ARG A 592 -20.57 -2.84 -11.56
C ARG A 592 -20.53 -4.36 -11.57
N THR A 593 -21.51 -5.02 -12.17
CA THR A 593 -21.53 -6.49 -12.35
C THR A 593 -20.27 -7.00 -13.07
N LYS A 594 -19.66 -6.18 -13.94
CA LYS A 594 -18.42 -6.53 -14.63
C LYS A 594 -17.17 -6.55 -13.74
N LYS A 595 -17.26 -6.03 -12.52
CA LYS A 595 -16.17 -6.01 -11.54
C LYS A 595 -16.18 -7.22 -10.60
N ILE A 596 -17.26 -8.01 -10.57
CA ILE A 596 -17.40 -9.11 -9.61
C ILE A 596 -16.52 -10.27 -10.00
N THR A 597 -15.59 -10.63 -9.14
CA THR A 597 -14.72 -11.81 -9.26
C THR A 597 -14.96 -12.77 -8.10
N THR A 598 -14.49 -14.01 -8.25
CA THR A 598 -14.53 -15.00 -7.16
C THR A 598 -13.74 -14.51 -5.95
N ARG A 599 -12.60 -13.85 -6.16
CA ARG A 599 -11.80 -13.26 -5.08
C ARG A 599 -12.61 -12.27 -4.24
N LEU A 600 -13.38 -11.39 -4.88
CA LEU A 600 -14.23 -10.43 -4.15
C LEU A 600 -15.34 -11.14 -3.36
N VAL A 601 -15.94 -12.19 -3.92
CA VAL A 601 -16.94 -13.01 -3.21
C VAL A 601 -16.35 -13.63 -1.95
N LEU A 602 -15.23 -14.35 -2.08
CA LEU A 602 -14.62 -15.06 -0.97
C LEU A 602 -14.08 -14.13 0.14
N ASN A 603 -13.86 -12.85 -0.19
CA ASN A 603 -13.40 -11.82 0.75
C ASN A 603 -14.51 -10.86 1.24
N MET A 604 -15.78 -11.13 0.91
CA MET A 604 -16.93 -10.33 1.32
C MET A 604 -16.91 -8.88 0.79
N GLN A 605 -16.41 -8.68 -0.42
CA GLN A 605 -16.17 -7.36 -1.03
C GLN A 605 -16.98 -7.12 -2.31
N THR A 606 -18.08 -7.85 -2.51
CA THR A 606 -18.91 -7.73 -3.71
C THR A 606 -19.73 -6.46 -3.76
N GLY A 607 -20.00 -5.82 -2.62
CA GLY A 607 -21.02 -4.77 -2.52
C GLY A 607 -22.45 -5.30 -2.39
N PHE A 608 -22.66 -6.62 -2.28
CA PHE A 608 -23.99 -7.20 -2.11
C PHE A 608 -24.46 -7.15 -0.65
N PRO A 609 -25.77 -7.08 -0.39
CA PRO A 609 -26.33 -7.33 0.95
C PRO A 609 -26.07 -8.78 1.40
N ASN A 610 -26.36 -9.07 2.67
CA ASN A 610 -26.39 -10.46 3.14
C ASN A 610 -27.41 -11.29 2.37
N TRP A 611 -28.65 -10.79 2.31
CA TRP A 611 -29.74 -11.38 1.56
C TRP A 611 -30.59 -10.33 0.85
N ARG A 612 -31.06 -10.61 -0.36
CA ARG A 612 -31.86 -9.66 -1.14
C ARG A 612 -33.18 -9.26 -0.47
N PHE A 613 -33.78 -10.15 0.33
CA PHE A 613 -35.01 -9.85 1.09
C PHE A 613 -34.81 -8.82 2.20
N GLN A 614 -33.57 -8.48 2.54
CA GLN A 614 -33.25 -7.42 3.51
C GLN A 614 -33.23 -6.03 2.88
N THR A 615 -33.28 -5.96 1.55
CA THR A 615 -33.39 -4.69 0.82
C THR A 615 -34.84 -4.26 0.74
N GLU A 616 -35.09 -2.95 0.63
CA GLU A 616 -36.44 -2.40 0.50
C GLU A 616 -37.19 -2.95 -0.73
N SER A 617 -36.46 -3.25 -1.81
CA SER A 617 -37.04 -3.77 -3.05
C SER A 617 -37.25 -5.29 -3.04
N GLY A 618 -36.65 -6.00 -2.08
CA GLY A 618 -36.57 -7.46 -2.07
C GLY A 618 -35.70 -8.06 -3.18
N LYS A 619 -34.96 -7.23 -3.92
CA LYS A 619 -34.13 -7.63 -5.07
C LYS A 619 -32.64 -7.50 -4.77
N LEU A 620 -31.81 -8.23 -5.52
CA LEU A 620 -30.37 -8.05 -5.40
C LEU A 620 -29.97 -6.68 -5.94
N GLN A 621 -29.16 -5.95 -5.18
CA GLN A 621 -28.63 -4.64 -5.57
C GLN A 621 -27.26 -4.42 -4.92
N PHE A 622 -26.48 -3.49 -5.48
CA PHE A 622 -25.21 -3.06 -4.90
C PHE A 622 -25.43 -1.98 -3.82
N LEU A 623 -24.94 -2.24 -2.61
CA LEU A 623 -24.89 -1.29 -1.50
C LEU A 623 -23.72 -0.30 -1.62
N PHE A 624 -22.63 -0.70 -2.27
CA PHE A 624 -21.42 0.09 -2.49
C PHE A 624 -20.61 -0.46 -3.69
N GLU A 625 -19.50 0.18 -4.06
CA GLU A 625 -18.67 -0.28 -5.18
C GLU A 625 -17.93 -1.59 -4.84
N PRO A 626 -17.89 -2.59 -5.74
CA PRO A 626 -17.12 -3.81 -5.50
C PRO A 626 -15.65 -3.51 -5.21
N GLY A 627 -15.11 -4.11 -4.14
CA GLY A 627 -13.75 -3.87 -3.65
C GLY A 627 -13.58 -2.66 -2.70
N GLU A 628 -14.61 -1.83 -2.51
CA GLU A 628 -14.52 -0.63 -1.66
C GLU A 628 -14.59 -0.95 -0.17
N LYS A 629 -15.49 -1.86 0.23
CA LYS A 629 -15.80 -2.19 1.64
C LYS A 629 -16.05 -3.69 1.80
N VAL A 630 -16.12 -4.12 3.06
CA VAL A 630 -16.44 -5.49 3.45
C VAL A 630 -17.88 -5.52 4.00
N GLU A 631 -18.71 -6.41 3.47
CA GLU A 631 -20.08 -6.66 3.94
C GLU A 631 -20.39 -8.15 3.88
N TYR A 632 -20.89 -8.72 4.98
CA TYR A 632 -21.13 -10.16 5.05
C TYR A 632 -22.25 -10.55 4.09
N SER A 633 -21.92 -11.32 3.05
CA SER A 633 -22.83 -11.62 1.95
C SER A 633 -23.07 -13.11 1.71
N GLY A 634 -24.25 -13.60 2.09
CA GLY A 634 -24.76 -14.89 1.62
C GLY A 634 -25.04 -14.88 0.11
N GLU A 635 -25.61 -13.79 -0.40
CA GLU A 635 -25.85 -13.59 -1.84
C GLU A 635 -24.58 -13.73 -2.67
N GLY A 636 -23.45 -13.21 -2.22
CA GLY A 636 -22.17 -13.37 -2.92
C GLY A 636 -21.77 -14.84 -3.10
N PHE A 637 -21.93 -15.66 -2.05
CA PHE A 637 -21.63 -17.09 -2.10
C PHE A 637 -22.61 -17.86 -2.99
N ASP A 638 -23.90 -17.53 -2.97
CA ASP A 638 -24.88 -18.09 -3.92
C ASP A 638 -24.58 -17.65 -5.36
N TYR A 639 -24.09 -16.44 -5.57
CA TYR A 639 -23.72 -15.92 -6.89
C TYR A 639 -22.55 -16.70 -7.50
N VAL A 640 -21.46 -16.92 -6.75
CA VAL A 640 -20.33 -17.71 -7.26
C VAL A 640 -20.70 -19.18 -7.45
N MET A 641 -21.55 -19.74 -6.58
CA MET A 641 -22.09 -21.09 -6.78
C MET A 641 -22.83 -21.21 -8.12
N ARG A 642 -23.75 -20.29 -8.42
CA ARG A 642 -24.49 -20.28 -9.70
C ARG A 642 -23.56 -20.09 -10.89
N SER A 643 -22.50 -19.30 -10.74
CA SER A 643 -21.49 -19.10 -11.78
C SER A 643 -20.69 -20.38 -12.06
N LEU A 644 -20.35 -21.15 -11.02
CA LEU A 644 -19.73 -22.47 -11.15
C LEU A 644 -20.67 -23.46 -11.86
N GLU A 645 -21.92 -23.55 -11.40
CA GLU A 645 -22.93 -24.43 -12.02
C GLU A 645 -23.14 -24.09 -13.49
N ALA A 646 -23.19 -22.80 -13.85
CA ALA A 646 -23.32 -22.34 -15.23
C ALA A 646 -22.10 -22.72 -16.09
N LYS A 647 -20.88 -22.53 -15.57
CA LYS A 647 -19.65 -22.90 -16.29
C LYS A 647 -19.55 -24.40 -16.52
N PHE A 648 -19.76 -25.19 -15.48
CA PHE A 648 -19.55 -26.64 -15.52
C PHE A 648 -20.78 -27.42 -15.99
N LYS A 649 -21.94 -26.76 -16.13
CA LYS A 649 -23.23 -27.38 -16.45
C LYS A 649 -23.54 -28.58 -15.55
N THR A 650 -23.12 -28.47 -14.29
CA THR A 650 -23.15 -29.54 -13.29
C THR A 650 -23.64 -28.94 -11.98
N PRO A 651 -24.61 -29.55 -11.27
CA PRO A 651 -25.04 -29.08 -9.96
C PRO A 651 -23.89 -28.98 -8.97
N MET A 652 -23.94 -27.99 -8.07
CA MET A 652 -22.84 -27.75 -7.12
C MET A 652 -22.55 -28.95 -6.24
N GLU A 653 -23.60 -29.65 -5.78
CA GLU A 653 -23.49 -30.88 -5.00
C GLU A 653 -22.58 -31.92 -5.68
N ASP A 654 -22.76 -32.16 -6.98
CA ASP A 654 -21.98 -33.16 -7.72
C ASP A 654 -20.52 -32.72 -7.90
N ILE A 655 -20.29 -31.41 -8.07
CA ILE A 655 -18.94 -30.84 -8.12
C ILE A 655 -18.23 -31.07 -6.78
N VAL A 656 -18.85 -30.70 -5.66
CA VAL A 656 -18.28 -30.86 -4.31
C VAL A 656 -18.08 -32.33 -3.98
N GLN A 657 -19.00 -33.22 -4.35
CA GLN A 657 -18.87 -34.65 -4.14
C GLN A 657 -17.61 -35.20 -4.81
N LYS A 658 -17.37 -34.83 -6.07
CA LYS A 658 -16.23 -35.31 -6.86
C LYS A 658 -14.89 -34.77 -6.36
N VAL A 659 -14.82 -33.49 -6.03
CA VAL A 659 -13.56 -32.81 -5.71
C VAL A 659 -13.18 -32.91 -4.23
N LEU A 660 -14.17 -33.05 -3.34
CA LEU A 660 -13.99 -33.00 -1.90
C LEU A 660 -14.61 -34.19 -1.17
N PHE A 661 -15.94 -34.38 -1.19
CA PHE A 661 -16.60 -35.32 -0.26
C PHE A 661 -16.17 -36.77 -0.46
N ASN A 662 -16.15 -37.28 -1.70
CA ASN A 662 -15.77 -38.66 -1.99
C ASN A 662 -14.30 -38.94 -1.67
N LYS A 663 -13.43 -37.94 -1.84
CA LYS A 663 -11.98 -38.08 -1.58
C LYS A 663 -11.65 -38.15 -0.10
N GLN A 664 -12.47 -37.53 0.75
CA GLN A 664 -12.29 -37.49 2.20
C GLN A 664 -13.23 -38.46 2.94
N ASP A 665 -13.88 -39.39 2.23
CA ASP A 665 -14.85 -40.34 2.80
C ASP A 665 -15.99 -39.67 3.60
N MET A 666 -16.45 -38.49 3.16
CA MET A 666 -17.53 -37.76 3.83
C MET A 666 -18.89 -38.17 3.25
N LYS A 667 -19.51 -39.19 3.85
CA LYS A 667 -20.71 -39.88 3.29
C LYS A 667 -22.06 -39.36 3.79
N ASN A 668 -22.06 -38.71 4.94
CA ASN A 668 -23.21 -38.18 5.68
C ASN A 668 -23.29 -36.64 5.60
N ILE A 669 -22.78 -36.05 4.52
CA ILE A 669 -22.84 -34.61 4.21
C ILE A 669 -23.53 -34.37 2.86
N ARG A 670 -24.33 -33.30 2.73
CA ARG A 670 -25.11 -32.93 1.51
C ARG A 670 -25.65 -31.49 1.60
N PHE A 671 -25.92 -30.85 0.48
CA PHE A 671 -26.51 -29.49 0.37
C PHE A 671 -28.03 -29.46 0.49
N TRP A 672 -28.73 -30.59 0.33
CA TRP A 672 -30.19 -30.61 0.39
C TRP A 672 -30.76 -31.99 0.74
N TRP A 673 -32.06 -32.02 1.03
CA TRP A 673 -32.80 -33.25 1.32
C TRP A 673 -33.04 -34.03 0.01
N ASN A 674 -32.30 -35.12 -0.24
CA ASN A 674 -32.39 -35.89 -1.48
C ASN A 674 -32.88 -37.34 -1.30
N GLY A 675 -33.57 -37.64 -0.19
CA GLY A 675 -34.16 -38.96 0.10
C GLY A 675 -33.16 -40.06 0.50
N THR A 676 -31.85 -39.84 0.35
CA THR A 676 -30.80 -40.82 0.73
C THR A 676 -30.48 -40.83 2.23
N MET A 677 -30.87 -39.77 2.94
CA MET A 677 -30.73 -39.66 4.40
C MET A 677 -31.98 -40.20 5.08
N ASN A 678 -31.81 -41.03 6.13
CA ASN A 678 -32.91 -41.38 7.03
C ASN A 678 -33.37 -40.12 7.79
N PRO A 679 -34.61 -39.63 7.61
CA PRO A 679 -35.11 -38.46 8.33
C PRO A 679 -35.09 -38.60 9.85
N ASN A 680 -35.16 -39.82 10.38
CA ASN A 680 -35.09 -40.07 11.83
C ASN A 680 -33.70 -39.73 12.41
N ASN A 681 -32.66 -39.69 11.57
CA ASN A 681 -31.32 -39.29 12.00
C ASN A 681 -31.13 -37.77 12.05
N TYR A 682 -32.16 -36.97 11.75
CA TYR A 682 -32.06 -35.51 11.80
C TYR A 682 -32.16 -34.97 13.23
N ALA A 683 -31.34 -33.99 13.56
CA ALA A 683 -31.51 -33.19 14.78
C ALA A 683 -32.55 -32.08 14.53
N GLU A 684 -33.75 -32.25 15.07
CA GLU A 684 -34.85 -31.27 14.96
C GLU A 684 -34.45 -29.95 15.62
N ASN A 685 -34.86 -28.81 15.07
CA ASN A 685 -34.40 -27.50 15.53
C ASN A 685 -35.31 -26.96 16.64
N TYR A 686 -34.75 -26.23 17.62
CA TYR A 686 -35.49 -25.70 18.76
C TYR A 686 -35.21 -24.22 18.99
N ASN A 687 -36.25 -23.48 19.35
CA ASN A 687 -36.12 -22.06 19.69
C ASN A 687 -35.48 -21.83 21.07
N ALA A 688 -35.34 -20.57 21.50
CA ALA A 688 -34.67 -20.23 22.75
C ALA A 688 -35.40 -20.74 24.02
N GLU A 689 -36.71 -21.00 23.92
CA GLU A 689 -37.53 -21.56 25.00
C GLU A 689 -37.56 -23.10 24.99
N GLY A 690 -36.82 -23.75 24.08
CA GLY A 690 -36.81 -25.22 23.96
C GLY A 690 -38.03 -25.79 23.25
N LYS A 691 -38.78 -24.97 22.49
CA LYS A 691 -39.89 -25.42 21.65
C LYS A 691 -39.39 -25.82 20.27
N MET A 692 -39.83 -26.99 19.79
CA MET A 692 -39.50 -27.49 18.45
C MET A 692 -40.02 -26.54 17.37
N LEU A 693 -39.16 -26.26 16.39
CA LEU A 693 -39.46 -25.51 15.18
C LEU A 693 -39.86 -26.46 14.05
N GLU A 694 -40.71 -25.99 13.15
CA GLU A 694 -41.07 -26.75 11.95
C GLU A 694 -39.82 -27.04 11.10
N THR A 695 -39.66 -28.30 10.69
CA THR A 695 -38.53 -28.70 9.85
C THR A 695 -38.82 -28.38 8.38
N TYR A 696 -38.22 -27.32 7.87
CA TYR A 696 -38.27 -26.96 6.45
C TYR A 696 -37.25 -27.78 5.64
N LYS A 697 -37.74 -28.66 4.77
CA LYS A 697 -36.91 -29.43 3.83
C LYS A 697 -36.66 -28.61 2.57
N TYR A 698 -35.43 -28.16 2.38
CA TYR A 698 -34.97 -27.54 1.14
C TYR A 698 -34.46 -28.60 0.16
N TYR A 699 -34.70 -28.36 -1.12
CA TYR A 699 -34.38 -29.28 -2.22
C TYR A 699 -33.42 -28.67 -3.26
N ASN A 700 -32.85 -27.50 -2.96
CA ASN A 700 -31.87 -26.80 -3.79
C ASN A 700 -30.65 -26.43 -2.93
N ALA A 701 -29.47 -26.40 -3.55
CA ALA A 701 -28.25 -25.95 -2.87
C ALA A 701 -28.27 -24.45 -2.58
N SER A 702 -27.55 -24.07 -1.53
CA SER A 702 -27.08 -22.71 -1.30
C SER A 702 -25.57 -22.77 -1.05
N GLY A 703 -24.83 -21.83 -1.64
CA GLY A 703 -23.39 -21.68 -1.41
C GLY A 703 -23.08 -21.04 -0.06
N ALA A 704 -24.07 -20.41 0.55
CA ALA A 704 -23.94 -19.66 1.79
C ALA A 704 -24.48 -20.39 3.03
N GLY A 705 -25.34 -21.40 2.86
CA GLY A 705 -26.01 -22.11 3.93
C GLY A 705 -26.62 -23.44 3.46
N ASN A 706 -27.38 -24.10 4.34
CA ASN A 706 -28.15 -25.32 4.02
C ASN A 706 -27.37 -26.64 3.82
N ILE A 707 -26.08 -26.75 4.13
CA ILE A 707 -25.52 -28.09 4.27
C ILE A 707 -26.15 -28.83 5.47
N LEU A 708 -26.46 -30.10 5.27
CA LEU A 708 -26.77 -31.10 6.28
C LEU A 708 -25.52 -31.97 6.47
N ALA A 709 -25.01 -32.08 7.69
CA ALA A 709 -23.80 -32.86 7.98
C ALA A 709 -23.82 -33.51 9.35
N THR A 710 -23.07 -34.60 9.50
CA THR A 710 -22.64 -35.11 10.82
C THR A 710 -21.40 -34.34 11.29
N ALA A 711 -21.18 -34.26 12.60
CA ALA A 711 -19.93 -33.70 13.12
C ALA A 711 -18.71 -34.49 12.62
N ASN A 712 -18.83 -35.81 12.49
CA ASN A 712 -17.72 -36.65 12.05
C ASN A 712 -17.25 -36.35 10.61
N ASP A 713 -18.17 -36.11 9.68
CA ASP A 713 -17.77 -35.69 8.33
C ASP A 713 -17.18 -34.29 8.32
N TYR A 714 -17.72 -33.39 9.14
CA TYR A 714 -17.18 -32.05 9.25
C TYR A 714 -15.79 -32.02 9.93
N LEU A 715 -15.50 -32.98 10.82
CA LEU A 715 -14.17 -33.22 11.37
C LEU A 715 -13.20 -33.74 10.29
N LYS A 716 -13.64 -34.66 9.42
CA LYS A 716 -12.83 -35.10 8.26
C LYS A 716 -12.49 -33.93 7.34
N PHE A 717 -13.44 -33.03 7.11
CA PHE A 717 -13.18 -31.77 6.41
C PHE A 717 -12.11 -30.94 7.16
N GLY A 718 -12.20 -30.79 8.48
CA GLY A 718 -11.20 -30.09 9.28
C GLY A 718 -9.79 -30.68 9.19
N VAL A 719 -9.68 -32.01 9.30
CA VAL A 719 -8.40 -32.72 9.10
C VAL A 719 -7.84 -32.42 7.72
N HIS A 720 -8.67 -32.50 6.67
CA HIS A 720 -8.24 -32.21 5.31
C HIS A 720 -7.69 -30.78 5.16
N ILE A 721 -8.30 -29.78 5.80
CA ILE A 721 -7.79 -28.40 5.79
C ILE A 721 -6.45 -28.30 6.53
N LEU A 722 -6.30 -28.93 7.70
CA LEU A 722 -5.05 -28.91 8.46
C LEU A 722 -3.91 -29.67 7.75
N GLU A 723 -4.24 -30.59 6.84
CA GLU A 723 -3.29 -31.29 5.97
C GLU A 723 -2.94 -30.54 4.67
N GLY A 724 -3.39 -29.29 4.52
CA GLY A 724 -3.08 -28.45 3.36
C GLY A 724 -4.18 -28.42 2.29
N ALA A 725 -5.38 -28.94 2.59
CA ALA A 725 -6.54 -28.98 1.68
C ALA A 725 -6.28 -29.65 0.31
N GLY A 726 -5.19 -30.42 0.20
CA GLY A 726 -4.78 -31.07 -1.03
C GLY A 726 -4.52 -30.11 -2.20
N ILE A 727 -4.14 -28.85 -1.94
CA ILE A 727 -3.78 -27.83 -2.93
C ILE A 727 -2.30 -27.43 -2.79
N SER A 728 -1.75 -26.69 -3.75
CA SER A 728 -0.38 -26.19 -3.66
C SER A 728 -0.14 -25.32 -2.41
N ASN A 729 1.09 -25.32 -1.88
CA ASN A 729 1.46 -24.53 -0.71
C ASN A 729 1.16 -23.02 -0.89
N THR A 730 1.34 -22.49 -2.10
CA THR A 730 1.03 -21.09 -2.43
C THR A 730 -0.46 -20.81 -2.28
N LEU A 731 -1.31 -21.66 -2.86
CA LEU A 731 -2.77 -21.51 -2.74
C LEU A 731 -3.25 -21.78 -1.32
N TYR A 732 -2.60 -22.68 -0.57
CA TYR A 732 -2.92 -22.91 0.83
C TYR A 732 -2.59 -21.70 1.70
N ALA A 733 -1.44 -21.05 1.47
CA ALA A 733 -1.10 -19.80 2.15
C ALA A 733 -2.18 -18.74 1.89
N GLU A 734 -2.56 -18.55 0.62
CA GLU A 734 -3.62 -17.62 0.22
C GLU A 734 -4.98 -17.96 0.85
N MET A 735 -5.44 -19.21 0.77
CA MET A 735 -6.71 -19.67 1.33
C MET A 735 -6.80 -19.46 2.84
N THR A 736 -5.67 -19.56 3.55
CA THR A 736 -5.62 -19.40 5.00
C THR A 736 -5.33 -17.97 5.45
N GLU A 737 -5.25 -16.99 4.55
CA GLU A 737 -5.15 -15.57 4.90
C GLU A 737 -6.53 -14.93 5.07
N GLN A 738 -6.72 -14.18 6.17
CA GLN A 738 -7.91 -13.37 6.44
C GLN A 738 -7.51 -11.91 6.57
N ASN A 739 -7.71 -11.15 5.49
CA ASN A 739 -7.21 -9.78 5.36
C ASN A 739 -8.32 -8.71 5.39
N SER A 740 -9.60 -9.10 5.20
CA SER A 740 -10.74 -8.18 5.21
C SER A 740 -11.30 -8.00 6.62
N SER A 741 -11.40 -6.77 7.11
CA SER A 741 -11.97 -6.50 8.43
C SER A 741 -13.49 -6.59 8.42
N LEU A 742 -14.06 -7.51 9.21
CA LEU A 742 -15.51 -7.73 9.32
C LEU A 742 -16.11 -7.00 10.53
N PHE A 743 -15.45 -7.10 11.70
CA PHE A 743 -15.81 -6.35 12.91
C PHE A 743 -14.57 -5.62 13.42
N ARG A 744 -14.47 -4.31 13.16
CA ARG A 744 -13.42 -3.40 13.65
C ARG A 744 -12.01 -4.01 13.68
N ASP A 745 -11.43 -4.50 12.60
CA ASP A 745 -10.11 -5.17 12.58
C ASP A 745 -9.90 -6.35 13.58
N LEU A 746 -10.85 -6.62 14.48
CA LEU A 746 -10.80 -7.58 15.58
C LEU A 746 -11.25 -8.96 15.09
N VAL A 747 -12.26 -8.98 14.22
CA VAL A 747 -12.63 -10.16 13.43
C VAL A 747 -12.32 -9.86 11.97
N LYS A 748 -11.48 -10.69 11.37
CA LYS A 748 -11.18 -10.63 9.94
C LYS A 748 -11.89 -11.77 9.22
N TYR A 749 -12.28 -11.53 7.98
CA TYR A 749 -12.79 -12.50 7.04
C TYR A 749 -11.83 -12.61 5.86
N GLY A 750 -11.79 -13.77 5.24
CA GLY A 750 -11.09 -13.95 3.96
C GLY A 750 -11.20 -15.40 3.53
N ASN A 751 -11.34 -15.60 2.23
CA ASN A 751 -11.29 -16.92 1.61
C ASN A 751 -12.28 -17.94 2.19
N GLY A 752 -13.46 -17.47 2.63
CA GLY A 752 -14.48 -18.31 3.26
C GLY A 752 -14.28 -18.61 4.74
N TRP A 753 -13.28 -18.02 5.38
CA TRP A 753 -12.95 -18.22 6.81
C TRP A 753 -12.96 -16.90 7.58
N MET A 754 -13.24 -16.99 8.87
CA MET A 754 -13.03 -15.92 9.84
C MET A 754 -11.77 -16.17 10.67
N SER A 755 -11.23 -15.10 11.26
CA SER A 755 -10.16 -15.16 12.25
C SER A 755 -10.35 -14.06 13.30
N VAL A 756 -9.85 -14.31 14.50
CA VAL A 756 -9.67 -13.29 15.54
C VAL A 756 -8.21 -13.24 15.93
N LYS A 757 -7.73 -12.06 16.35
CA LYS A 757 -6.39 -11.94 16.91
C LYS A 757 -6.38 -12.57 18.31
N LEU A 758 -5.74 -13.72 18.43
CA LEU A 758 -5.47 -14.33 19.73
C LEU A 758 -4.32 -13.61 20.43
N LYS A 759 -4.39 -13.49 21.75
CA LYS A 759 -3.31 -13.04 22.64
C LYS A 759 -2.09 -13.94 22.57
N SER A 760 -2.25 -15.22 22.24
CA SER A 760 -1.14 -16.14 21.99
C SER A 760 -0.45 -15.89 20.64
N GLY A 761 -1.07 -15.13 19.73
CA GLY A 761 -0.54 -14.83 18.40
C GLY A 761 -0.54 -16.02 17.44
N GLN A 762 -1.08 -17.16 17.89
CA GLN A 762 -1.30 -18.32 17.04
C GLN A 762 -2.29 -17.98 15.93
N LYS A 763 -2.03 -18.55 14.75
CA LYS A 763 -2.97 -18.48 13.65
C LYS A 763 -4.18 -19.37 13.96
N MET A 764 -5.37 -18.81 13.80
CA MET A 764 -6.62 -19.55 13.96
C MET A 764 -7.59 -19.18 12.85
N MET A 765 -8.29 -20.19 12.35
CA MET A 765 -9.38 -20.04 11.39
C MET A 765 -10.64 -20.59 12.04
N TYR A 766 -11.76 -19.90 11.87
CA TYR A 766 -13.04 -20.39 12.33
C TYR A 766 -14.15 -19.99 11.37
N HIS A 767 -15.30 -20.63 11.52
CA HIS A 767 -16.55 -20.13 11.00
C HIS A 767 -17.67 -20.59 11.93
N ASP A 768 -18.61 -19.71 12.24
CA ASP A 768 -19.81 -20.04 12.98
C ASP A 768 -21.03 -20.07 12.04
N GLY A 769 -22.05 -20.83 12.45
CA GLY A 769 -23.29 -20.98 11.72
C GLY A 769 -24.46 -20.61 12.60
N ARG A 770 -25.37 -19.79 12.06
CA ARG A 770 -26.58 -19.35 12.72
C ARG A 770 -27.77 -19.42 11.78
N ASP A 771 -28.77 -20.19 12.18
CA ASP A 771 -30.13 -20.22 11.61
C ASP A 771 -31.13 -20.33 12.77
N PRO A 772 -32.45 -20.11 12.56
CA PRO A 772 -33.46 -20.40 13.58
C PRO A 772 -33.33 -21.82 14.13
N GLY A 773 -33.05 -21.92 15.43
CA GLY A 773 -32.81 -23.17 16.15
C GLY A 773 -31.55 -23.93 15.76
N VAL A 774 -30.54 -23.27 15.19
CA VAL A 774 -29.25 -23.88 14.86
C VAL A 774 -28.11 -22.97 15.29
N ARG A 775 -27.14 -23.52 16.02
CA ARG A 775 -25.86 -22.87 16.32
C ARG A 775 -24.73 -23.85 16.09
N THR A 776 -23.78 -23.50 15.25
CA THR A 776 -22.63 -24.37 14.92
C THR A 776 -21.35 -23.56 14.93
N ILE A 777 -20.23 -24.23 15.19
CA ILE A 777 -18.92 -23.61 15.10
C ILE A 777 -17.87 -24.65 14.74
N MET A 778 -16.90 -24.23 13.92
CA MET A 778 -15.66 -24.95 13.69
C MET A 778 -14.50 -24.01 13.97
N GLN A 779 -13.48 -24.49 14.68
CA GLN A 779 -12.21 -23.80 14.85
C GLN A 779 -11.06 -24.72 14.42
N LEU A 780 -10.08 -24.16 13.74
CA LEU A 780 -8.87 -24.82 13.27
C LEU A 780 -7.66 -23.98 13.66
N PHE A 781 -6.62 -24.65 14.15
CA PHE A 781 -5.34 -24.08 14.53
C PHE A 781 -4.26 -24.75 13.67
N PRO A 782 -3.96 -24.23 12.47
CA PRO A 782 -3.03 -24.87 11.52
C PRO A 782 -1.66 -25.17 12.11
N ASP A 783 -1.10 -24.22 12.86
CA ASP A 783 0.24 -24.34 13.47
C ASP A 783 0.28 -25.44 14.56
N LEU A 784 -0.87 -25.69 15.21
CA LEU A 784 -1.02 -26.73 16.23
C LEU A 784 -1.51 -28.06 15.66
N LYS A 785 -1.96 -28.10 14.41
CA LYS A 785 -2.66 -29.27 13.83
C LYS A 785 -3.86 -29.72 14.66
N GLN A 786 -4.55 -28.74 15.25
CA GLN A 786 -5.69 -28.94 16.15
C GLN A 786 -6.97 -28.34 15.59
N GLY A 787 -8.11 -28.87 16.03
CA GLY A 787 -9.41 -28.34 15.65
C GLY A 787 -10.55 -28.85 16.51
N VAL A 788 -11.66 -28.13 16.50
CA VAL A 788 -12.88 -28.48 17.23
C VAL A 788 -14.10 -28.17 16.36
N VAL A 789 -15.07 -29.09 16.36
CA VAL A 789 -16.36 -28.94 15.69
C VAL A 789 -17.45 -29.13 16.73
N ILE A 790 -18.38 -28.18 16.82
CA ILE A 790 -19.54 -28.25 17.71
C ILE A 790 -20.80 -27.91 16.91
N LEU A 791 -21.73 -28.87 16.85
CA LEU A 791 -23.01 -28.72 16.16
C LEU A 791 -24.16 -28.81 17.18
N THR A 792 -25.08 -27.85 17.16
CA THR A 792 -26.22 -27.82 18.07
C THR A 792 -27.52 -27.49 17.32
N ASN A 793 -28.64 -27.95 17.86
CA ASN A 793 -29.99 -27.76 17.30
C ASN A 793 -30.88 -26.84 18.17
N GLY A 794 -30.28 -25.87 18.85
CA GLY A 794 -31.01 -24.91 19.69
C GLY A 794 -30.55 -23.46 19.49
N ASP A 795 -31.45 -22.49 19.62
CA ASP A 795 -31.12 -21.07 19.48
C ASP A 795 -30.13 -20.53 20.51
N ASN A 796 -30.03 -21.19 21.68
CA ASN A 796 -29.07 -20.91 22.74
C ASN A 796 -27.80 -21.77 22.65
N GLY A 797 -27.60 -22.52 21.56
CA GLY A 797 -26.47 -23.43 21.42
C GLY A 797 -25.10 -22.75 21.47
N ASP A 798 -25.04 -21.45 21.16
CA ASP A 798 -23.85 -20.61 21.29
C ASP A 798 -23.42 -20.42 22.75
N LYS A 799 -24.36 -20.21 23.67
CA LYS A 799 -24.08 -20.16 25.11
C LYS A 799 -23.37 -21.44 25.57
N LEU A 800 -23.89 -22.60 25.15
CA LEU A 800 -23.30 -23.89 25.49
C LEU A 800 -21.90 -24.07 24.91
N TYR A 801 -21.71 -23.81 23.62
CA TYR A 801 -20.41 -24.05 23.02
C TYR A 801 -19.36 -23.04 23.50
N TYR A 802 -19.71 -21.82 23.90
CA TYR A 802 -18.75 -20.88 24.50
C TYR A 802 -18.25 -21.35 25.87
N GLU A 803 -19.10 -21.97 26.69
CA GLU A 803 -18.69 -22.60 27.95
C GLU A 803 -17.71 -23.74 27.67
N LEU A 804 -18.03 -24.61 26.70
CA LEU A 804 -17.17 -25.72 26.29
C LEU A 804 -15.81 -25.24 25.76
N LEU A 805 -15.80 -24.26 24.85
CA LEU A 805 -14.58 -23.68 24.30
C LEU A 805 -13.72 -23.03 25.39
N SER A 806 -14.33 -22.44 26.42
CA SER A 806 -13.61 -21.82 27.53
C SER A 806 -12.91 -22.81 28.45
N GLU A 807 -13.38 -24.06 28.49
CA GLU A 807 -12.82 -25.16 29.28
C GLU A 807 -11.84 -26.03 28.49
N LEU A 808 -11.88 -25.96 27.15
CA LEU A 808 -11.12 -26.86 26.27
C LEU A 808 -9.62 -26.53 26.18
N SER A 809 -9.27 -25.25 26.08
CA SER A 809 -7.87 -24.78 26.02
C SER A 809 -7.76 -23.28 26.29
N THR A 810 -6.56 -22.79 26.52
CA THR A 810 -6.28 -21.35 26.64
C THR A 810 -6.58 -20.60 25.34
N ASN A 811 -6.25 -21.16 24.17
CA ASN A 811 -6.49 -20.53 22.86
C ASN A 811 -7.98 -20.43 22.54
N THR A 812 -8.75 -21.49 22.81
CA THR A 812 -10.21 -21.50 22.60
C THR A 812 -10.93 -20.58 23.59
N LYS A 813 -10.45 -20.48 24.84
CA LYS A 813 -10.93 -19.50 25.82
C LYS A 813 -10.64 -18.07 25.40
N ASP A 814 -9.44 -17.82 24.89
CA ASP A 814 -9.05 -16.49 24.43
C ASP A 814 -9.83 -16.05 23.19
N PHE A 815 -10.16 -16.99 22.30
CA PHE A 815 -11.15 -16.76 21.24
C PHE A 815 -12.48 -16.25 21.82
N VAL A 816 -13.03 -16.92 22.85
CA VAL A 816 -14.32 -16.52 23.45
C VAL A 816 -14.24 -15.09 24.00
N ASN A 817 -13.16 -14.77 24.71
CA ASN A 817 -12.94 -13.43 25.25
C ASN A 817 -12.84 -12.37 24.14
N SER A 818 -11.99 -12.61 23.14
CA SER A 818 -11.74 -11.69 22.03
C SER A 818 -13.00 -11.47 21.20
N PHE A 819 -13.76 -12.53 20.96
CA PHE A 819 -15.01 -12.46 20.20
C PHE A 819 -16.12 -11.72 20.97
N ASN A 820 -16.23 -11.94 22.27
CA ASN A 820 -17.18 -11.22 23.13
C ASN A 820 -16.84 -9.72 23.22
N GLU A 821 -15.56 -9.38 23.31
CA GLU A 821 -15.11 -7.99 23.26
C GLU A 821 -15.46 -7.32 21.94
N ALA A 822 -15.19 -7.99 20.81
CA ALA A 822 -15.55 -7.50 19.48
C ALA A 822 -17.07 -7.27 19.34
N LYS A 823 -17.90 -8.19 19.83
CA LYS A 823 -19.36 -8.05 19.87
C LYS A 823 -19.81 -6.86 20.71
N ARG A 824 -19.23 -6.68 21.91
CA ARG A 824 -19.56 -5.56 22.81
C ARG A 824 -19.27 -4.21 22.14
N LEU A 825 -18.06 -4.04 21.62
CA LEU A 825 -17.63 -2.80 20.95
C LEU A 825 -18.49 -2.50 19.72
N HIS A 826 -18.84 -3.51 18.93
CA HIS A 826 -19.74 -3.33 17.80
C HIS A 826 -21.15 -2.90 18.23
N SER A 827 -21.70 -3.51 19.29
CA SER A 827 -23.02 -3.11 19.81
C SER A 827 -23.03 -1.68 20.35
N GLU A 828 -21.96 -1.24 21.01
CA GLU A 828 -21.84 0.14 21.51
C GLU A 828 -21.85 1.15 20.36
N GLU A 829 -21.14 0.83 19.28
CA GLU A 829 -21.13 1.68 18.07
C GLU A 829 -22.49 1.74 17.39
N MET A 830 -23.16 0.59 17.22
CA MET A 830 -24.49 0.56 16.59
C MET A 830 -25.54 1.31 17.40
N LYS A 831 -25.39 1.38 18.73
CA LYS A 831 -26.21 2.25 19.58
C LYS A 831 -25.86 3.74 19.35
N ALA A 832 -24.59 4.10 19.38
CA ALA A 832 -24.13 5.48 19.14
C ALA A 832 -24.55 6.01 17.75
N LYS A 833 -24.60 5.15 16.73
CA LYS A 833 -25.09 5.50 15.37
C LYS A 833 -26.62 5.65 15.27
N LYS A 834 -27.38 5.14 16.24
CA LYS A 834 -28.83 5.32 16.31
C LYS A 834 -29.24 6.53 17.16
N GLU A 835 -28.34 6.99 18.02
CA GLU A 835 -28.54 8.15 18.91
C GLU A 835 -28.08 9.48 18.28
N ASN A 836 -27.28 9.42 17.21
CA ASN A 836 -26.95 10.53 16.30
C ASN A 836 -27.76 10.42 15.01
#